data_AF-A0A1T4VD50-F1
#
_entry.id   AF-A0A1T4VD50-F1
#
_cell.length_a   1.000
_cell.length_b   1.000
_cell.length_c   1.000
_cell.angle_alpha   90.00
_cell.angle_beta   90.00
_cell.angle_gamma   90.00
#
_symmetry.space_group_name_H-M   'P 1'
#
loop_
_entity.id
_entity.type
_entity.pdbx_description
1 polymer ?
#
loop_
_entity_poly.entity_id
_entity_poly.type
_entity_poly.pdbx_seq_one_letter_code
_entity_poly.pdbx_strand_id
1 'polypeptide(L)'
;MRAGDLNFDHVFRGNYNTGLLVEVAEHALDGNIATAEQVERYHAELVKNNSGLTDEMKAMLADVATIPLKANKEDQLFDVKPPIVGEIHEIAQEIHVDAPLENRTVPVKEIKNFVADLVFSDDTMVADVVINRPGETMRNILTADKNIHAFAEIVKNPDVLQEVSSTEVVPVLKDGFNKIRDILLPLYAASEGKNIEEALNDPQYLQKFSAFLKNQETLPGVELSKFDNIIQNMANRGCENIQSFINKVFKTGVQDLNAQGGITTEPYKNKTAAQIKEELDAKSLNKILDDASTDATVPGQVGLFKQVLSEYFINMSKADKRSSFAAALRYADTFEFKDKKGVQLTGDALNSAKNAALNKYTGAILKGTSPLLQKMMQGLPKSVMGEFADALDDMKSSLAPIPRKIVQAHMMKMIKSNNNIVDISVDQSLGAASVGEAFLCHFSIKGEDGKIRKSPYVVKLMRHDAEQRVNREAEIFTAAAAKIGPGMLKTWEGQLQQYMKEFDFTTEAQNTNEGYEIYHVFNNRQHPAYAIAPNVDCMKVASEVVPPSKNALVITKASGQTVDKFFKECTTSIQNAVASLYQRDPVTNKVLWDKETKKPLLKEKFSTAAPGLIHREVSSEFVTLKNAHTKILQAARQWFSEAVLGSGKFHGDCHAGNIMISGGQATFIDFGNLYKLETKPALDADGKAVTDKNGQPVMLDERSELLRLIIGATLRRKDFFMKGFENLLSPAGKSALAANRDKAEAIVESLLSKGAFSFDVCYRLQGAISELQKLGLELPPQINCFVQSMTRLQNTVAEMNTIMNQCKQLLETADNIELDPDKGPTDECDILGKMQYFSLTKEGKKMVETGDEEIPNYSLKITEIEKKGNFQVGGDYFNTVKDRIANAKDPVKTVEELISTTLEKLDPEHSDIDKNTQTKFEEIISEFKTVMLLNPTPEEKESAIMQFVTEYCTGVATSVNMLGNSYLLDEQANNAKAEVPDSFASVIMKTFFDNVDVASELINNTFAEDGLSLANSAREIAKDELGLGFFGSMLPSNVLNAIVNDTHNMGGDNSYQLDIGI
;
A
#
# COMPACT_ATOMS: atom_id res chain seq x y z
N MET A 1 48.58 -37.97 -9.75
CA MET A 1 49.70 -37.47 -8.94
C MET A 1 49.56 -38.08 -7.54
N ARG A 2 50.66 -38.56 -6.93
CA ARG A 2 50.63 -39.25 -5.62
C ARG A 2 50.46 -38.26 -4.47
N ALA A 3 49.78 -38.71 -3.42
CA ALA A 3 49.69 -38.09 -2.10
C ALA A 3 51.10 -37.89 -1.50
N GLY A 4 51.38 -36.68 -1.06
CA GLY A 4 52.64 -36.27 -0.47
C GLY A 4 52.69 -34.74 -0.35
N ASP A 5 52.36 -34.28 0.85
CA ASP A 5 52.73 -32.99 1.45
C ASP A 5 52.41 -31.72 0.64
N LEU A 6 51.25 -31.13 0.94
CA LEU A 6 51.11 -29.68 0.88
C LEU A 6 52.04 -29.09 1.95
N ASN A 7 53.28 -28.82 1.57
CA ASN A 7 54.21 -28.01 2.35
C ASN A 7 53.54 -26.66 2.66
N PHE A 8 53.67 -26.19 3.90
CA PHE A 8 53.30 -24.86 4.42
C PHE A 8 53.57 -23.71 3.41
N ASP A 9 54.64 -23.84 2.61
CA ASP A 9 55.03 -22.89 1.56
C ASP A 9 54.00 -22.74 0.42
N HIS A 10 53.17 -23.75 0.12
CA HIS A 10 52.11 -23.65 -0.89
C HIS A 10 50.91 -22.82 -0.41
N VAL A 11 50.63 -22.85 0.90
CA VAL A 11 49.52 -22.08 1.51
C VAL A 11 49.88 -20.60 1.62
N PHE A 12 51.16 -20.24 1.68
CA PHE A 12 51.58 -18.82 1.70
C PHE A 12 51.77 -18.19 0.31
N ARG A 13 51.91 -19.00 -0.76
CA ARG A 13 52.12 -18.51 -2.13
C ARG A 13 50.82 -18.25 -2.92
N GLY A 14 49.68 -18.74 -2.44
CA GLY A 14 48.38 -18.28 -2.94
C GLY A 14 47.87 -17.12 -2.08
N ASN A 15 47.22 -16.13 -2.70
CA ASN A 15 46.49 -15.08 -1.99
C ASN A 15 45.25 -15.70 -1.29
N TYR A 16 45.47 -16.46 -0.23
CA TYR A 16 44.39 -17.07 0.56
C TYR A 16 43.97 -16.13 1.70
N ASN A 17 42.67 -16.15 2.01
CA ASN A 17 42.07 -15.41 3.12
C ASN A 17 42.73 -15.84 4.45
N THR A 18 43.11 -14.86 5.30
CA THR A 18 43.73 -15.10 6.61
C THR A 18 42.84 -15.88 7.59
N GLY A 19 41.51 -15.87 7.42
CA GLY A 19 40.61 -16.72 8.21
C GLY A 19 40.74 -18.22 7.90
N LEU A 20 40.93 -18.57 6.62
CA LEU A 20 41.19 -19.95 6.19
C LEU A 20 42.55 -20.44 6.74
N LEU A 21 43.56 -19.57 6.74
CA LEU A 21 44.88 -19.87 7.31
C LEU A 21 44.80 -20.16 8.82
N VAL A 22 43.93 -19.48 9.56
CA VAL A 22 43.71 -19.72 11.00
C VAL A 22 42.94 -21.01 11.23
N GLU A 23 41.87 -21.28 10.48
CA GLU A 23 41.06 -22.50 10.63
C GLU A 23 41.82 -23.76 10.16
N VAL A 24 42.64 -23.64 9.10
CA VAL A 24 43.57 -24.69 8.66
C VAL A 24 44.70 -24.88 9.68
N ALA A 25 45.18 -23.81 10.32
CA ALA A 25 46.15 -23.92 11.40
C ALA A 25 45.57 -24.55 12.66
N GLU A 26 44.33 -24.22 13.04
CA GLU A 26 43.62 -24.84 14.17
C GLU A 26 43.33 -26.33 13.91
N HIS A 27 42.85 -26.69 12.72
CA HIS A 27 42.67 -28.09 12.32
C HIS A 27 44.00 -28.86 12.29
N ALA A 28 45.08 -28.23 11.81
CA ALA A 28 46.43 -28.81 11.82
C ALA A 28 47.00 -28.96 13.25
N LEU A 29 46.69 -28.03 14.16
CA LEU A 29 47.02 -28.13 15.58
C LEU A 29 46.25 -29.26 16.28
N ASP A 30 45.05 -29.58 15.81
CA ASP A 30 44.23 -30.72 16.27
C ASP A 30 44.51 -32.04 15.51
N GLY A 31 45.50 -32.07 14.61
CA GLY A 31 45.93 -33.26 13.87
C GLY A 31 45.04 -33.66 12.69
N ASN A 32 44.07 -32.83 12.32
CA ASN A 32 43.18 -33.03 11.18
C ASN A 32 43.67 -32.23 9.97
N ILE A 33 44.06 -32.92 8.89
CA ILE A 33 44.49 -32.26 7.65
C ILE A 33 43.23 -31.85 6.87
N ALA A 34 42.97 -30.54 6.74
CA ALA A 34 41.92 -30.02 5.87
C ALA A 34 42.19 -30.46 4.42
N THR A 35 41.22 -31.13 3.80
CA THR A 35 41.35 -31.62 2.42
C THR A 35 41.18 -30.48 1.41
N ALA A 36 41.81 -30.60 0.24
CA ALA A 36 41.66 -29.62 -0.84
C ALA A 36 40.18 -29.39 -1.22
N GLU A 37 39.35 -30.43 -1.13
CA GLU A 37 37.91 -30.36 -1.38
C GLU A 37 37.16 -29.53 -0.32
N GLN A 38 37.58 -29.58 0.96
CA GLN A 38 37.02 -28.73 2.03
C GLN A 38 37.41 -27.26 1.87
N VAL A 39 38.66 -27.00 1.46
CA VAL A 39 39.15 -25.65 1.16
C VAL A 39 38.42 -25.07 -0.06
N GLU A 40 38.22 -25.87 -1.12
CA GLU A 40 37.42 -25.48 -2.28
C GLU A 40 35.95 -25.28 -1.93
N ARG A 41 35.34 -26.11 -1.07
CA ARG A 41 33.97 -25.90 -0.57
C ARG A 41 33.84 -24.61 0.23
N TYR A 42 34.79 -24.33 1.11
CA TYR A 42 34.81 -23.11 1.89
C TYR A 42 35.01 -21.88 1.01
N HIS A 43 35.91 -21.92 0.03
CA HIS A 43 36.05 -20.86 -0.96
C HIS A 43 34.79 -20.70 -1.81
N ALA A 44 34.16 -21.80 -2.24
CA ALA A 44 32.89 -21.76 -2.95
C ALA A 44 31.78 -21.17 -2.08
N GLU A 45 31.72 -21.48 -0.79
CA GLU A 45 30.75 -20.92 0.16
C GLU A 45 31.03 -19.46 0.52
N LEU A 46 32.29 -19.06 0.67
CA LEU A 46 32.69 -17.69 1.03
C LEU A 46 32.60 -16.75 -0.17
N VAL A 47 32.95 -17.23 -1.36
CA VAL A 47 32.58 -16.59 -2.62
C VAL A 47 31.06 -16.55 -2.72
N LYS A 48 30.31 -17.63 -2.50
CA LYS A 48 28.82 -17.62 -2.55
C LYS A 48 28.17 -16.69 -1.51
N ASN A 49 28.81 -16.46 -0.37
CA ASN A 49 28.35 -15.56 0.70
C ASN A 49 28.74 -14.09 0.45
N ASN A 50 29.83 -13.82 -0.30
CA ASN A 50 30.26 -12.47 -0.73
C ASN A 50 29.98 -12.15 -2.22
N SER A 51 29.47 -13.10 -3.01
CA SER A 51 29.18 -12.97 -4.45
C SER A 51 27.81 -12.37 -4.71
N GLY A 52 27.28 -11.65 -3.73
CA GLY A 52 25.94 -11.13 -3.77
C GLY A 52 25.74 -9.90 -4.68
N LEU A 53 26.76 -9.54 -5.44
CA LEU A 53 26.75 -8.35 -6.28
C LEU A 53 27.24 -8.77 -7.65
N THR A 54 26.53 -8.37 -8.70
CA THR A 54 27.01 -8.54 -10.07
C THR A 54 28.34 -7.80 -10.22
N ASP A 55 29.20 -8.21 -11.15
CA ASP A 55 30.48 -7.52 -11.37
C ASP A 55 30.27 -6.04 -11.71
N GLU A 56 29.16 -5.73 -12.37
CA GLU A 56 28.69 -4.37 -12.62
C GLU A 56 28.41 -3.59 -11.34
N MET A 57 27.76 -4.21 -10.35
CA MET A 57 27.49 -3.58 -9.06
C MET A 57 28.73 -3.46 -8.19
N LYS A 58 29.64 -4.44 -8.23
CA LYS A 58 30.94 -4.34 -7.56
C LYS A 58 31.76 -3.18 -8.12
N ALA A 59 31.80 -3.04 -9.45
CA ALA A 59 32.44 -1.90 -10.10
C ALA A 59 31.76 -0.58 -9.74
N MET A 60 30.43 -0.55 -9.71
CA MET A 60 29.66 0.63 -9.29
C MET A 60 29.95 1.02 -7.84
N LEU A 61 30.00 0.06 -6.91
CA LEU A 61 30.29 0.31 -5.49
C LEU A 61 31.75 0.72 -5.27
N ALA A 62 32.69 0.19 -6.06
CA ALA A 62 34.08 0.62 -6.06
C ALA A 62 34.21 2.08 -6.54
N ASP A 63 33.49 2.47 -7.59
CA ASP A 63 33.42 3.87 -8.04
C ASP A 63 32.85 4.78 -6.94
N VAL A 64 31.79 4.34 -6.26
CA VAL A 64 31.12 5.10 -5.18
C VAL A 64 32.00 5.30 -3.96
N ALA A 65 32.83 4.30 -3.61
CA ALA A 65 33.77 4.42 -2.49
C ALA A 65 34.75 5.59 -2.67
N THR A 66 34.92 6.09 -3.90
CA THR A 66 35.77 7.25 -4.22
C THR A 66 35.03 8.58 -4.27
N ILE A 67 33.68 8.59 -4.16
CA ILE A 67 32.87 9.81 -4.23
C ILE A 67 32.77 10.43 -2.83
N PRO A 68 33.30 11.65 -2.60
CA PRO A 68 33.14 12.31 -1.31
C PRO A 68 31.66 12.64 -1.07
N LEU A 69 31.12 12.16 0.06
CA LEU A 69 29.76 12.47 0.49
C LEU A 69 29.73 13.90 1.06
N LYS A 70 29.10 14.85 0.34
CA LYS A 70 28.65 16.08 1.00
C LYS A 70 27.49 15.75 1.93
N ALA A 71 27.72 15.88 3.24
CA ALA A 71 26.65 15.84 4.22
C ALA A 71 25.80 17.11 4.08
N ASN A 72 24.59 16.98 3.52
CA ASN A 72 23.59 18.02 3.72
C ASN A 72 22.96 17.78 5.09
N LYS A 73 22.99 18.83 5.92
CA LYS A 73 22.30 18.86 7.20
C LYS A 73 20.79 18.79 6.94
N GLU A 74 20.18 17.77 7.55
CA GLU A 74 18.77 17.69 7.96
C GLU A 74 17.62 17.59 6.93
N ASP A 75 17.82 17.71 5.63
CA ASP A 75 16.73 17.46 4.66
C ASP A 75 17.02 16.27 3.71
N GLN A 76 15.96 15.53 3.33
CA GLN A 76 15.96 14.39 2.40
C GLN A 76 16.46 14.72 0.97
N LEU A 77 16.98 15.94 0.77
CA LEU A 77 17.40 16.52 -0.50
C LEU A 77 18.90 16.33 -0.73
N PHE A 78 19.26 15.88 -1.93
CA PHE A 78 20.66 15.88 -2.35
C PHE A 78 20.86 16.07 -3.86
N ASP A 79 21.89 16.87 -4.19
CA ASP A 79 22.33 17.10 -5.55
C ASP A 79 23.41 16.09 -5.92
N VAL A 80 23.28 15.53 -7.12
CA VAL A 80 24.23 14.57 -7.68
C VAL A 80 24.89 15.23 -8.90
N LYS A 81 26.13 15.70 -8.71
CA LYS A 81 26.93 16.38 -9.74
C LYS A 81 28.14 15.53 -10.13
N PRO A 82 28.58 15.52 -11.41
CA PRO A 82 29.86 14.94 -11.77
C PRO A 82 30.95 15.56 -10.89
N PRO A 83 31.87 14.77 -10.32
CA PRO A 83 32.98 15.35 -9.60
C PRO A 83 33.82 16.20 -10.56
N ILE A 84 33.95 17.49 -10.27
CA ILE A 84 34.95 18.33 -10.94
C ILE A 84 36.29 17.80 -10.45
N VAL A 85 37.17 17.38 -11.37
CA VAL A 85 38.47 16.74 -11.08
C VAL A 85 39.35 17.57 -10.10
N GLY A 86 39.08 18.87 -9.96
CA GLY A 86 39.71 19.75 -8.97
C GLY A 86 39.16 19.68 -7.52
N GLU A 87 37.88 19.34 -7.31
CA GLU A 87 37.26 19.31 -5.96
C GLU A 87 37.61 18.04 -5.18
N ILE A 88 37.96 16.94 -5.85
CA ILE A 88 38.36 15.67 -5.20
C ILE A 88 39.64 15.87 -4.34
N HIS A 89 40.53 16.77 -4.76
CA HIS A 89 41.78 17.01 -4.06
C HIS A 89 41.62 17.91 -2.81
N GLU A 90 40.69 18.86 -2.82
CA GLU A 90 40.42 19.73 -1.67
C GLU A 90 39.56 19.05 -0.60
N ILE A 91 38.58 18.21 -1.00
CA ILE A 91 37.70 17.51 -0.04
C ILE A 91 38.42 16.35 0.68
N ALA A 92 39.40 15.71 0.03
CA ALA A 92 40.24 14.70 0.68
C ALA A 92 41.23 15.29 1.70
N GLN A 93 41.38 16.63 1.76
CA GLN A 93 42.27 17.34 2.69
C GLN A 93 41.55 18.07 3.83
N GLU A 94 40.23 17.98 3.94
CA GLU A 94 39.56 18.33 5.20
C GLU A 94 39.89 17.25 6.24
N ILE A 95 41.00 17.48 6.95
CA ILE A 95 41.30 16.80 8.21
C ILE A 95 40.10 17.10 9.12
N HIS A 96 39.23 16.11 9.30
CA HIS A 96 38.28 16.10 10.41
C HIS A 96 39.13 16.22 11.68
N VAL A 97 39.16 17.42 12.25
CA VAL A 97 39.65 17.61 13.61
C VAL A 97 38.57 16.96 14.46
N ASP A 98 38.84 15.74 14.95
CA ASP A 98 37.96 15.01 15.87
C ASP A 98 37.55 15.97 16.99
N ALA A 99 36.29 16.41 16.99
CA ALA A 99 35.73 17.13 18.11
C ALA A 99 35.87 16.22 19.35
N PRO A 100 36.19 16.77 20.55
CA PRO A 100 36.30 15.95 21.74
C PRO A 100 34.99 15.17 21.95
N LEU A 101 35.10 13.84 22.05
CA LEU A 101 33.96 12.96 22.35
C LEU A 101 33.46 13.26 23.76
N GLU A 102 32.41 14.06 23.88
CA GLU A 102 31.80 14.41 25.17
C GLU A 102 30.85 13.30 25.66
N ASN A 103 30.84 13.05 26.97
CA ASN A 103 29.83 12.17 27.57
C ASN A 103 28.45 12.81 27.46
N ARG A 104 27.55 12.18 26.71
CA ARG A 104 26.15 12.57 26.58
C ARG A 104 25.24 11.36 26.79
N THR A 105 24.01 11.61 27.24
CA THR A 105 22.96 10.58 27.24
C THR A 105 22.67 10.16 25.81
N VAL A 106 22.75 8.86 25.54
CA VAL A 106 22.48 8.31 24.22
C VAL A 106 20.97 8.09 24.06
N PRO A 107 20.31 8.71 23.07
CA PRO A 107 18.90 8.44 22.79
C PRO A 107 18.66 6.96 22.46
N VAL A 108 17.54 6.41 22.92
CA VAL A 108 17.10 5.03 22.64
C VAL A 108 17.14 4.70 21.14
N LYS A 109 16.77 5.66 20.30
CA LYS A 109 16.81 5.55 18.83
C LYS A 109 18.23 5.30 18.28
N GLU A 110 19.25 5.93 18.86
CA GLU A 110 20.63 5.73 18.44
C GLU A 110 21.15 4.34 18.83
N ILE A 111 20.84 3.89 20.06
CA ILE A 111 21.16 2.54 20.53
C ILE A 111 20.52 1.49 19.62
N LYS A 112 19.24 1.66 19.32
CA LYS A 112 18.47 0.78 18.42
C LYS A 112 19.09 0.71 17.01
N ASN A 113 19.41 1.85 16.41
CA ASN A 113 20.03 1.91 15.09
C ASN A 113 21.40 1.24 15.09
N PHE A 114 22.21 1.45 16.13
CA PHE A 114 23.51 0.81 16.26
C PHE A 114 23.38 -0.72 16.34
N VAL A 115 22.47 -1.25 17.17
CA VAL A 115 22.27 -2.71 17.29
C VAL A 115 21.83 -3.30 15.96
N ALA A 116 20.92 -2.63 15.24
CA ALA A 116 20.52 -3.06 13.90
C ALA A 116 21.69 -3.03 12.90
N ASP A 117 22.47 -1.93 12.86
CA ASP A 117 23.61 -1.76 11.97
C ASP A 117 24.73 -2.79 12.26
N LEU A 118 24.92 -3.17 13.53
CA LEU A 118 25.86 -4.21 13.96
C LEU A 118 25.44 -5.60 13.45
N VAL A 119 24.14 -5.90 13.49
CA VAL A 119 23.61 -7.15 12.91
C VAL A 119 23.75 -7.15 11.40
N PHE A 120 23.26 -6.09 10.75
CA PHE A 120 23.33 -5.90 9.31
C PHE A 120 23.11 -4.43 8.93
N SER A 121 24.04 -3.88 8.16
CA SER A 121 23.84 -2.63 7.43
C SER A 121 24.30 -2.77 5.98
N ASP A 122 23.70 -1.99 5.09
CA ASP A 122 24.14 -2.00 3.69
C ASP A 122 25.56 -1.44 3.54
N ASP A 123 25.96 -0.51 4.42
CA ASP A 123 27.34 -0.02 4.51
C ASP A 123 28.33 -1.14 4.85
N THR A 124 27.94 -2.10 5.70
CA THR A 124 28.78 -3.25 6.04
C THR A 124 28.89 -4.24 4.90
N MET A 125 27.81 -4.43 4.12
CA MET A 125 27.87 -5.28 2.93
C MET A 125 28.82 -4.70 1.87
N VAL A 126 28.82 -3.37 1.70
CA VAL A 126 29.79 -2.69 0.82
C VAL A 126 31.21 -2.76 1.38
N ALA A 127 31.38 -2.57 2.69
CA ALA A 127 32.67 -2.65 3.35
C ALA A 127 33.28 -4.05 3.27
N ASP A 128 32.50 -5.12 3.48
CA ASP A 128 32.97 -6.52 3.40
C ASP A 128 33.43 -6.93 1.98
N VAL A 129 32.90 -6.25 0.95
CA VAL A 129 33.29 -6.48 -0.45
C VAL A 129 34.60 -5.77 -0.81
N VAL A 130 34.92 -4.67 -0.12
CA VAL A 130 36.09 -3.82 -0.41
C VAL A 130 37.26 -4.10 0.55
N ILE A 131 36.97 -4.52 1.78
CA ILE A 131 37.95 -4.65 2.88
C ILE A 131 38.38 -6.12 3.03
N ASN A 132 39.57 -6.43 2.51
CA ASN A 132 40.16 -7.77 2.57
C ASN A 132 40.84 -8.12 3.92
N ARG A 133 40.45 -7.49 5.05
CA ARG A 133 41.08 -7.69 6.37
C ARG A 133 40.07 -8.19 7.41
N PRO A 134 40.28 -9.36 8.04
CA PRO A 134 39.38 -9.89 9.06
C PRO A 134 39.14 -8.90 10.22
N GLY A 135 37.88 -8.69 10.58
CA GLY A 135 37.47 -7.84 11.70
C GLY A 135 37.55 -6.32 11.44
N GLU A 136 38.05 -5.87 10.29
CA GLU A 136 38.20 -4.44 10.01
C GLU A 136 36.86 -3.76 9.72
N THR A 137 35.92 -4.44 9.04
CA THR A 137 34.53 -3.96 8.92
C THR A 137 33.91 -3.75 10.29
N MET A 138 34.07 -4.74 11.19
CA MET A 138 33.57 -4.66 12.56
C MET A 138 34.18 -3.46 13.30
N ARG A 139 35.51 -3.28 13.18
CA ARG A 139 36.20 -2.12 13.74
C ARG A 139 35.55 -0.81 13.27
N ASN A 140 35.40 -0.65 11.96
CA ASN A 140 34.83 0.55 11.36
C ASN A 140 33.40 0.84 11.84
N ILE A 141 32.56 -0.19 12.00
CA ILE A 141 31.21 -0.02 12.57
C ILE A 141 31.30 0.50 14.01
N LEU A 142 32.10 -0.17 14.84
CA LEU A 142 32.19 0.12 16.27
C LEU A 142 32.82 1.49 16.55
N THR A 143 33.75 1.92 15.70
CA THR A 143 34.49 3.18 15.86
C THR A 143 33.89 4.36 15.10
N ALA A 144 32.81 4.16 14.34
CA ALA A 144 32.12 5.27 13.69
C ALA A 144 31.54 6.23 14.74
N ASP A 145 31.70 7.54 14.55
CA ASP A 145 31.27 8.56 15.53
C ASP A 145 29.78 8.45 15.89
N LYS A 146 28.95 8.05 14.93
CA LYS A 146 27.51 7.80 15.14
C LYS A 146 27.20 6.60 16.05
N ASN A 147 28.14 5.66 16.21
CA ASN A 147 27.93 4.36 16.84
C ASN A 147 28.67 4.22 18.17
N ILE A 148 29.82 4.86 18.33
CA ILE A 148 30.72 4.65 19.48
C ILE A 148 30.05 4.95 20.82
N HIS A 149 29.21 5.98 20.89
CA HIS A 149 28.45 6.34 22.10
C HIS A 149 27.45 5.23 22.48
N ALA A 150 26.64 4.78 21.52
CA ALA A 150 25.68 3.71 21.73
C ALA A 150 26.36 2.39 22.13
N PHE A 151 27.47 2.06 21.47
CA PHE A 151 28.21 0.86 21.78
C PHE A 151 28.80 0.89 23.20
N ALA A 152 29.43 2.01 23.57
CA ALA A 152 29.98 2.21 24.91
C ALA A 152 28.89 2.11 25.99
N GLU A 153 27.70 2.68 25.73
CA GLU A 153 26.56 2.59 26.65
C GLU A 153 26.08 1.15 26.83
N ILE A 154 25.93 0.36 25.76
CA ILE A 154 25.52 -1.05 25.84
C ILE A 154 26.57 -1.89 26.57
N VAL A 155 27.86 -1.68 26.27
CA VAL A 155 28.97 -2.41 26.91
C VAL A 155 29.01 -2.11 28.41
N LYS A 156 28.77 -0.85 28.80
CA LYS A 156 28.70 -0.44 30.21
C LYS A 156 27.45 -0.96 30.91
N ASN A 157 26.29 -0.92 30.25
CA ASN A 157 25.01 -1.31 30.80
C ASN A 157 24.14 -2.06 29.75
N PRO A 158 24.24 -3.39 29.67
CA PRO A 158 23.43 -4.18 28.73
C PRO A 158 21.91 -4.11 28.98
N ASP A 159 21.45 -3.62 30.15
CA ASP A 159 20.02 -3.51 30.44
C ASP A 159 19.32 -2.41 29.63
N VAL A 160 20.07 -1.45 29.05
CA VAL A 160 19.50 -0.47 28.10
C VAL A 160 18.87 -1.13 26.88
N LEU A 161 19.25 -2.39 26.57
CA LEU A 161 18.65 -3.16 25.49
C LEU A 161 17.17 -3.49 25.73
N GLN A 162 16.68 -3.41 26.97
CA GLN A 162 15.25 -3.60 27.28
C GLN A 162 14.37 -2.48 26.69
N GLU A 163 14.94 -1.29 26.49
CA GLU A 163 14.19 -0.11 26.01
C GLU A 163 14.14 -0.03 24.48
N VAL A 164 15.00 -0.77 23.78
CA VAL A 164 15.20 -0.63 22.31
C VAL A 164 14.58 -1.75 21.48
N SER A 165 14.09 -2.84 22.09
CA SER A 165 13.63 -4.03 21.36
C SER A 165 12.44 -4.72 22.02
N SER A 166 11.82 -5.66 21.31
CA SER A 166 10.68 -6.44 21.81
C SER A 166 11.11 -7.50 22.82
N THR A 167 10.19 -7.86 23.71
CA THR A 167 10.41 -8.89 24.74
C THR A 167 10.86 -10.23 24.16
N GLU A 168 10.49 -10.52 22.92
CA GLU A 168 10.82 -11.71 22.15
C GLU A 168 12.30 -11.74 21.75
N VAL A 169 12.96 -10.59 21.61
CA VAL A 169 14.30 -10.46 21.06
C VAL A 169 15.34 -10.02 22.10
N VAL A 170 14.92 -9.25 23.10
CA VAL A 170 15.79 -8.75 24.19
C VAL A 170 16.69 -9.84 24.82
N PRO A 171 16.20 -11.06 25.13
CA PRO A 171 17.07 -12.10 25.70
C PRO A 171 18.22 -12.50 24.78
N VAL A 172 17.98 -12.55 23.46
CA VAL A 172 18.99 -12.90 22.46
C VAL A 172 20.03 -11.77 22.34
N LEU A 173 19.58 -10.51 22.33
CA LEU A 173 20.47 -9.35 22.31
C LEU A 173 21.37 -9.31 23.54
N LYS A 174 20.79 -9.44 24.74
CA LYS A 174 21.55 -9.42 26.00
C LYS A 174 22.60 -10.53 26.06
N ASP A 175 22.25 -11.75 25.68
CA ASP A 175 23.22 -12.87 25.64
C ASP A 175 24.39 -12.55 24.70
N GLY A 176 24.10 -12.04 23.50
CA GLY A 176 25.13 -11.67 22.54
C GLY A 176 26.03 -10.52 23.00
N PHE A 177 25.44 -9.43 23.50
CA PHE A 177 26.20 -8.28 24.00
C PHE A 177 26.95 -8.58 25.29
N ASN A 178 26.44 -9.46 26.17
CA ASN A 178 27.20 -9.94 27.32
C ASN A 178 28.46 -10.69 26.85
N LYS A 179 28.36 -11.56 25.84
CA LYS A 179 29.55 -12.25 25.28
C LYS A 179 30.55 -11.27 24.67
N ILE A 180 30.09 -10.27 23.92
CA ILE A 180 30.95 -9.22 23.36
C ILE A 180 31.63 -8.43 24.49
N ARG A 181 30.88 -8.05 25.52
CA ARG A 181 31.37 -7.33 26.70
C ARG A 181 32.42 -8.14 27.46
N ASP A 182 32.17 -9.44 27.67
CA ASP A 182 33.04 -10.33 28.43
C ASP A 182 34.37 -10.60 27.69
N ILE A 183 34.41 -10.42 26.37
CA ILE A 183 35.65 -10.41 25.58
C ILE A 183 36.34 -9.04 25.65
N LEU A 184 35.58 -7.94 25.47
CA LEU A 184 36.15 -6.59 25.33
C LEU A 184 36.66 -5.99 26.62
N LEU A 185 35.89 -6.06 27.71
CA LEU A 185 36.21 -5.36 28.94
C LEU A 185 37.54 -5.81 29.57
N PRO A 186 37.88 -7.12 29.60
CA PRO A 186 39.19 -7.54 30.08
C PRO A 186 40.34 -6.98 29.22
N LEU A 187 40.19 -6.95 27.90
CA LEU A 187 41.21 -6.42 26.98
C LEU A 187 41.38 -4.90 27.15
N TYR A 188 40.27 -4.17 27.25
CA TYR A 188 40.28 -2.74 27.46
C TYR A 188 40.91 -2.37 28.82
N ALA A 189 40.48 -3.03 29.90
CA ALA A 189 41.00 -2.81 31.24
C ALA A 189 42.51 -3.10 31.31
N ALA A 190 42.96 -4.18 30.67
CA ALA A 190 44.37 -4.52 30.54
C ALA A 190 45.16 -3.44 29.77
N SER A 191 44.60 -2.90 28.66
CA SER A 191 45.26 -1.82 27.90
C SER A 191 45.40 -0.51 28.69
N GLU A 192 44.48 -0.26 29.64
CA GLU A 192 44.53 0.91 30.51
C GLU A 192 45.33 0.66 31.80
N GLY A 193 45.79 -0.57 32.05
CA GLY A 193 46.46 -0.95 33.30
C GLY A 193 45.57 -0.85 34.53
N LYS A 194 44.25 -1.00 34.36
CA LYS A 194 43.20 -0.85 35.39
C LYS A 194 42.41 -2.14 35.56
N ASN A 195 41.64 -2.25 36.65
CA ASN A 195 40.54 -3.21 36.68
C ASN A 195 39.34 -2.69 35.87
N ILE A 196 38.37 -3.56 35.58
CA ILE A 196 37.22 -3.23 34.73
C ILE A 196 36.40 -2.06 35.30
N GLU A 197 36.15 -2.03 36.61
CA GLU A 197 35.33 -1.00 37.24
C GLU A 197 36.03 0.37 37.23
N GLU A 198 37.33 0.40 37.48
CA GLU A 198 38.17 1.61 37.37
C GLU A 198 38.26 2.14 35.93
N ALA A 199 38.27 1.26 34.93
CA ALA A 199 38.30 1.65 33.53
C ALA A 199 36.96 2.24 33.06
N LEU A 200 35.83 1.64 33.46
CA LEU A 200 34.48 2.10 33.09
C LEU A 200 34.02 3.40 33.78
N ASN A 201 34.62 3.72 34.93
CA ASN A 201 34.34 4.94 35.70
C ASN A 201 35.33 6.08 35.41
N ASP A 202 36.26 5.90 34.46
CA ASP A 202 37.17 6.97 34.01
C ASP A 202 36.36 8.11 33.35
N PRO A 203 36.54 9.38 33.74
CA PRO A 203 35.90 10.51 33.07
C PRO A 203 36.20 10.58 31.56
N GLN A 204 37.35 10.02 31.13
CA GLN A 204 37.78 9.92 29.73
C GLN A 204 37.45 8.56 29.10
N TYR A 205 36.59 7.73 29.74
CA TYR A 205 36.26 6.38 29.30
C TYR A 205 35.94 6.32 27.80
N LEU A 206 35.02 7.16 27.31
CA LEU A 206 34.60 7.12 25.91
C LEU A 206 35.75 7.42 24.92
N GLN A 207 36.56 8.43 25.23
CA GLN A 207 37.70 8.82 24.39
C GLN A 207 38.74 7.68 24.33
N LYS A 208 39.07 7.11 25.49
CA LYS A 208 40.03 6.00 25.62
C LYS A 208 39.52 4.71 25.02
N PHE A 209 38.23 4.40 25.21
CA PHE A 209 37.58 3.23 24.64
C PHE A 209 37.54 3.31 23.10
N SER A 210 37.22 4.48 22.55
CA SER A 210 37.32 4.74 21.10
C SER A 210 38.74 4.51 20.59
N ALA A 211 39.76 5.05 21.28
CA ALA A 211 41.17 4.85 20.93
C ALA A 211 41.59 3.37 20.98
N PHE A 212 41.15 2.64 22.00
CA PHE A 212 41.37 1.20 22.14
C PHE A 212 40.77 0.41 20.97
N LEU A 213 39.52 0.70 20.60
CA LEU A 213 38.85 0.04 19.47
C LEU A 213 39.53 0.36 18.12
N LYS A 214 40.08 1.57 17.95
CA LYS A 214 40.83 1.96 16.74
C LYS A 214 42.21 1.31 16.67
N ASN A 215 42.79 0.92 17.80
CA ASN A 215 44.16 0.39 17.86
C ASN A 215 44.20 -1.12 17.53
N GLN A 216 44.88 -1.45 16.42
CA GLN A 216 45.02 -2.82 15.92
C GLN A 216 45.97 -3.69 16.75
N GLU A 217 46.91 -3.10 17.48
CA GLU A 217 47.84 -3.84 18.34
C GLU A 217 47.16 -4.30 19.63
N THR A 218 46.31 -3.45 20.22
CA THR A 218 45.61 -3.74 21.48
C THR A 218 44.33 -4.55 21.29
N LEU A 219 43.67 -4.42 20.14
CA LEU A 219 42.52 -5.24 19.78
C LEU A 219 42.74 -5.83 18.38
N PRO A 220 43.35 -7.02 18.28
CA PRO A 220 43.62 -7.67 16.99
C PRO A 220 42.34 -7.98 16.22
N GLY A 221 42.41 -7.98 14.88
CA GLY A 221 41.27 -8.30 14.00
C GLY A 221 40.66 -9.69 14.25
N VAL A 222 41.44 -10.64 14.77
CA VAL A 222 40.98 -11.99 15.14
C VAL A 222 40.04 -11.97 16.35
N GLU A 223 40.20 -11.03 17.29
CA GLU A 223 39.23 -10.88 18.38
C GLU A 223 37.92 -10.28 17.88
N LEU A 224 38.01 -9.32 16.94
CA LEU A 224 36.84 -8.74 16.29
C LEU A 224 36.10 -9.74 15.39
N SER A 225 36.79 -10.69 14.75
CA SER A 225 36.12 -11.73 13.95
C SER A 225 35.29 -12.69 14.80
N LYS A 226 35.63 -12.88 16.09
CA LYS A 226 34.77 -13.63 17.03
C LYS A 226 33.41 -12.95 17.22
N PHE A 227 33.33 -11.62 17.08
CA PHE A 227 32.06 -10.91 17.21
C PHE A 227 31.12 -11.25 16.05
N ASP A 228 31.65 -11.49 14.86
CA ASP A 228 30.82 -11.87 13.72
C ASP A 228 30.11 -13.22 13.96
N ASN A 229 30.79 -14.19 14.56
CA ASN A 229 30.18 -15.44 15.01
C ASN A 229 29.10 -15.21 16.08
N ILE A 230 29.35 -14.31 17.04
CA ILE A 230 28.35 -13.96 18.07
C ILE A 230 27.12 -13.32 17.41
N ILE A 231 27.32 -12.37 16.51
CA ILE A 231 26.26 -11.66 15.79
C ILE A 231 25.48 -12.61 14.88
N GLN A 232 26.15 -13.54 14.19
CA GLN A 232 25.48 -14.56 13.40
C GLN A 232 24.62 -15.48 14.27
N ASN A 233 25.12 -15.88 15.44
CA ASN A 233 24.34 -16.68 16.39
C ASN A 233 23.15 -15.90 16.96
N MET A 234 23.32 -14.60 17.22
CA MET A 234 22.22 -13.71 17.60
C MET A 234 21.17 -13.65 16.49
N ALA A 235 21.56 -13.47 15.23
CA ALA A 235 20.64 -13.43 14.10
C ALA A 235 19.90 -14.77 13.92
N ASN A 236 20.59 -15.90 14.06
CA ASN A 236 19.96 -17.23 13.97
C ASN A 236 18.88 -17.42 15.04
N ARG A 237 19.25 -17.21 16.32
CA ARG A 237 18.30 -17.33 17.45
C ARG A 237 17.20 -16.27 17.39
N GLY A 238 17.53 -15.07 16.93
CA GLY A 238 16.58 -13.99 16.69
C GLY A 238 15.53 -14.40 15.66
N CYS A 239 15.95 -15.00 14.54
CA CYS A 239 15.06 -15.54 13.52
C CYS A 239 14.24 -16.76 14.02
N GLU A 240 14.78 -17.61 14.88
CA GLU A 240 14.01 -18.68 15.54
C GLU A 240 12.90 -18.11 16.44
N ASN A 241 13.21 -17.08 17.22
CA ASN A 241 12.22 -16.37 18.04
C ASN A 241 11.17 -15.67 17.17
N ILE A 242 11.60 -14.99 16.10
CA ILE A 242 10.69 -14.39 15.10
C ILE A 242 9.81 -15.46 14.47
N GLN A 243 10.37 -16.62 14.10
CA GLN A 243 9.59 -17.73 13.55
C GLN A 243 8.53 -18.18 14.55
N SER A 244 8.89 -18.41 15.81
CA SER A 244 7.93 -18.77 16.86
C SER A 244 6.84 -17.70 17.04
N PHE A 245 7.20 -16.43 16.95
CA PHE A 245 6.26 -15.31 17.02
C PHE A 245 5.30 -15.30 15.83
N ILE A 246 5.82 -15.36 14.60
CA ILE A 246 5.03 -15.44 13.35
C ILE A 246 4.09 -16.64 13.39
N ASN A 247 4.54 -17.77 13.91
CA ASN A 247 3.69 -18.93 14.04
C ASN A 247 2.47 -18.71 14.94
N LYS A 248 2.65 -17.93 16.02
CA LYS A 248 1.57 -17.52 16.91
C LYS A 248 0.65 -16.52 16.24
N VAL A 249 1.19 -15.51 15.55
CA VAL A 249 0.46 -14.46 14.82
C VAL A 249 -0.45 -15.08 13.76
N PHE A 250 0.10 -15.97 12.94
CA PHE A 250 -0.62 -16.57 11.80
C PHE A 250 -1.32 -17.88 12.12
N LYS A 251 -1.27 -18.32 13.39
CA LYS A 251 -1.80 -19.60 13.86
C LYS A 251 -1.33 -20.77 12.98
N THR A 252 -0.10 -20.71 12.50
CA THR A 252 0.53 -21.82 11.77
C THR A 252 0.97 -22.84 12.83
N GLY A 253 0.12 -23.81 13.15
CA GLY A 253 0.44 -24.88 14.09
C GLY A 253 1.62 -25.71 13.59
N VAL A 254 2.84 -25.30 13.92
CA VAL A 254 4.11 -25.81 13.36
C VAL A 254 4.39 -27.26 13.70
N GLN A 255 3.81 -27.78 14.78
CA GLN A 255 4.03 -29.19 15.15
C GLN A 255 3.19 -30.14 14.30
N ASP A 256 1.91 -29.83 14.05
CA ASP A 256 1.05 -30.74 13.30
C ASP A 256 1.32 -30.69 11.78
N LEU A 257 1.55 -29.49 11.23
CA LEU A 257 1.83 -29.32 9.79
C LEU A 257 3.16 -29.96 9.38
N ASN A 258 4.22 -29.78 10.17
CA ASN A 258 5.53 -30.35 9.84
C ASN A 258 5.63 -31.84 10.18
N ALA A 259 4.97 -32.31 11.25
CA ALA A 259 4.94 -33.75 11.58
C ALA A 259 4.18 -34.58 10.52
N GLN A 260 3.25 -33.96 9.79
CA GLN A 260 2.49 -34.60 8.70
C GLN A 260 3.18 -34.48 7.32
N GLY A 261 4.36 -33.87 7.23
CA GLY A 261 5.04 -33.63 5.96
C GLY A 261 4.43 -32.51 5.10
N GLY A 262 3.61 -31.63 5.70
CA GLY A 262 2.89 -30.54 5.05
C GLY A 262 1.37 -30.73 5.05
N ILE A 263 0.65 -29.76 4.50
CA ILE A 263 -0.81 -29.82 4.29
C ILE A 263 -1.09 -30.74 3.09
N THR A 264 -1.17 -32.06 3.35
CA THR A 264 -1.32 -33.09 2.31
C THR A 264 -2.72 -33.70 2.25
N THR A 265 -3.62 -33.33 3.16
CA THR A 265 -4.97 -33.88 3.19
C THR A 265 -5.83 -33.22 2.13
N GLU A 266 -6.08 -33.94 1.03
CA GLU A 266 -7.17 -33.62 0.10
C GLU A 266 -8.51 -33.80 0.85
N PRO A 267 -9.21 -32.71 1.25
CA PRO A 267 -10.39 -32.81 2.13
C PRO A 267 -11.56 -33.55 1.44
N TYR A 268 -11.51 -33.63 0.11
CA TYR A 268 -12.52 -34.27 -0.73
C TYR A 268 -12.13 -35.67 -1.19
N LYS A 269 -10.99 -36.22 -0.77
CA LYS A 269 -10.52 -37.54 -1.21
C LYS A 269 -11.57 -38.63 -0.99
N ASN A 270 -12.18 -38.64 0.20
CA ASN A 270 -13.15 -39.65 0.63
C ASN A 270 -14.62 -39.20 0.49
N LYS A 271 -14.89 -38.06 -0.16
CA LYS A 271 -16.25 -37.55 -0.37
C LYS A 271 -16.72 -37.79 -1.79
N THR A 272 -18.00 -38.10 -1.96
CA THR A 272 -18.66 -38.15 -3.27
C THR A 272 -19.02 -36.74 -3.74
N ALA A 273 -19.28 -36.56 -5.05
CA ALA A 273 -19.71 -35.28 -5.60
C ALA A 273 -20.98 -34.73 -4.90
N ALA A 274 -21.94 -35.61 -4.58
CA ALA A 274 -23.16 -35.23 -3.86
C ALA A 274 -22.88 -34.74 -2.43
N GLN A 275 -21.98 -35.40 -1.70
CA GLN A 275 -21.61 -34.99 -0.34
C GLN A 275 -20.88 -33.63 -0.33
N ILE A 276 -20.03 -33.39 -1.31
CA ILE A 276 -19.33 -32.10 -1.47
C ILE A 276 -20.36 -31.01 -1.76
N LYS A 277 -21.28 -31.26 -2.70
CA LYS A 277 -22.36 -30.32 -3.04
C LYS A 277 -23.22 -29.99 -1.82
N GLU A 278 -23.65 -31.00 -1.06
CA GLU A 278 -24.46 -30.80 0.15
C GLU A 278 -23.73 -29.95 1.21
N GLU A 279 -22.45 -30.22 1.44
CA GLU A 279 -21.64 -29.45 2.39
C GLU A 279 -21.49 -27.98 1.98
N LEU A 280 -21.24 -27.73 0.68
CA LEU A 280 -21.13 -26.36 0.17
C LEU A 280 -22.50 -25.67 0.11
N ASP A 281 -23.57 -26.39 -0.24
CA ASP A 281 -24.94 -25.89 -0.27
C ASP A 281 -25.36 -25.37 1.12
N ALA A 282 -24.91 -26.02 2.20
CA ALA A 282 -25.15 -25.61 3.58
C ALA A 282 -24.42 -24.33 4.04
N LYS A 283 -23.43 -23.83 3.27
CA LYS A 283 -22.65 -22.63 3.60
C LYS A 283 -23.05 -21.44 2.73
N SER A 284 -23.00 -20.23 3.28
CA SER A 284 -23.08 -19.00 2.46
C SER A 284 -21.79 -18.78 1.68
N LEU A 285 -21.83 -17.99 0.61
CA LEU A 285 -20.64 -17.68 -0.20
C LEU A 285 -19.55 -17.02 0.64
N ASN A 286 -19.92 -16.04 1.48
CA ASN A 286 -18.99 -15.40 2.41
C ASN A 286 -18.38 -16.40 3.38
N LYS A 287 -19.17 -17.34 3.92
CA LYS A 287 -18.65 -18.37 4.83
C LYS A 287 -17.65 -19.29 4.13
N ILE A 288 -17.86 -19.62 2.85
CA ILE A 288 -16.91 -20.42 2.07
C ILE A 288 -15.60 -19.67 1.86
N LEU A 289 -15.66 -18.39 1.50
CA LEU A 289 -14.47 -17.55 1.34
C LEU A 289 -13.72 -17.35 2.67
N ASP A 290 -14.46 -17.12 3.76
CA ASP A 290 -13.91 -17.02 5.11
C ASP A 290 -13.20 -18.31 5.51
N ASP A 291 -13.84 -19.47 5.30
CA ASP A 291 -13.25 -20.79 5.55
C ASP A 291 -11.99 -20.99 4.70
N ALA A 292 -12.02 -20.67 3.40
CA ALA A 292 -10.85 -20.77 2.53
C ALA A 292 -9.69 -19.86 3.00
N SER A 293 -10.00 -18.71 3.58
CA SER A 293 -9.01 -17.75 4.11
C SER A 293 -8.46 -18.13 5.49
N THR A 294 -9.21 -18.89 6.30
CA THR A 294 -8.89 -19.16 7.70
C THR A 294 -8.49 -20.60 7.99
N ASP A 295 -8.97 -21.57 7.22
CA ASP A 295 -8.66 -22.98 7.42
C ASP A 295 -7.23 -23.29 6.94
N ALA A 296 -6.36 -23.62 7.90
CA ALA A 296 -4.96 -23.94 7.64
C ALA A 296 -4.74 -25.35 7.10
N THR A 297 -5.76 -26.20 7.18
CA THR A 297 -5.61 -27.65 6.94
C THR A 297 -5.92 -28.05 5.51
N VAL A 298 -6.19 -27.07 4.66
CA VAL A 298 -6.78 -27.27 3.34
C VAL A 298 -5.79 -26.84 2.24
N PRO A 299 -5.54 -27.68 1.22
CA PRO A 299 -4.63 -27.36 0.12
C PRO A 299 -5.16 -26.19 -0.74
N GLY A 300 -4.23 -25.38 -1.25
CA GLY A 300 -4.52 -24.17 -2.04
C GLY A 300 -3.55 -23.02 -1.70
N GLN A 301 -3.84 -21.80 -2.17
CA GLN A 301 -2.96 -20.64 -1.97
C GLN A 301 -2.76 -20.27 -0.49
N VAL A 302 -3.81 -20.37 0.33
CA VAL A 302 -3.72 -20.09 1.78
C VAL A 302 -2.92 -21.18 2.50
N GLY A 303 -3.05 -22.44 2.07
CA GLY A 303 -2.22 -23.54 2.53
C GLY A 303 -0.74 -23.32 2.19
N LEU A 304 -0.43 -22.96 0.93
CA LEU A 304 0.93 -22.58 0.52
C LEU A 304 1.46 -21.43 1.40
N PHE A 305 0.66 -20.38 1.58
CA PHE A 305 1.04 -19.23 2.39
C PHE A 305 1.44 -19.62 3.82
N LYS A 306 0.59 -20.39 4.49
CA LYS A 306 0.86 -20.87 5.85
C LYS A 306 2.05 -21.82 5.91
N GLN A 307 2.20 -22.68 4.91
CA GLN A 307 3.35 -23.58 4.81
C GLN A 307 4.64 -22.76 4.69
N VAL A 308 4.71 -21.78 3.80
CA VAL A 308 5.84 -20.85 3.67
C VAL A 308 6.11 -20.18 5.01
N LEU A 309 5.10 -19.53 5.60
CA LEU A 309 5.28 -18.80 6.85
C LEU A 309 5.72 -19.68 8.02
N SER A 310 5.38 -20.97 8.04
CA SER A 310 5.73 -21.88 9.14
C SER A 310 7.22 -22.20 9.24
N GLU A 311 7.97 -22.02 8.14
CA GLU A 311 9.38 -22.40 8.03
C GLU A 311 10.28 -21.32 7.41
N TYR A 312 9.70 -20.19 6.99
CA TYR A 312 10.39 -19.13 6.26
C TYR A 312 11.68 -18.67 6.94
N PHE A 313 11.61 -18.14 8.16
CA PHE A 313 12.75 -17.54 8.85
C PHE A 313 13.79 -18.58 9.27
N ILE A 314 13.39 -19.85 9.42
CA ILE A 314 14.31 -20.95 9.69
C ILE A 314 15.13 -21.31 8.45
N ASN A 315 14.48 -21.34 7.28
CA ASN A 315 15.09 -21.78 6.02
C ASN A 315 15.81 -20.67 5.25
N MET A 316 15.75 -19.42 5.72
CA MET A 316 16.54 -18.32 5.17
C MET A 316 18.05 -18.59 5.24
N SER A 317 18.78 -18.05 4.26
CA SER A 317 20.25 -18.03 4.28
C SER A 317 20.78 -17.23 5.48
N LYS A 318 22.06 -17.43 5.84
CA LYS A 318 22.71 -16.70 6.94
C LYS A 318 22.60 -15.17 6.77
N ALA A 319 22.86 -14.68 5.56
CA ALA A 319 22.79 -13.25 5.23
C ALA A 319 21.35 -12.72 5.32
N ASP A 320 20.38 -13.47 4.81
CA ASP A 320 18.97 -13.06 4.84
C ASP A 320 18.42 -13.03 6.28
N LYS A 321 18.84 -13.98 7.14
CA LYS A 321 18.51 -13.97 8.57
C LYS A 321 19.01 -12.71 9.25
N ARG A 322 20.28 -12.31 9.00
CA ARG A 322 20.83 -11.05 9.53
C ARG A 322 20.04 -9.84 9.06
N SER A 323 19.73 -9.77 7.76
CA SER A 323 18.96 -8.66 7.17
C SER A 323 17.55 -8.55 7.78
N SER A 324 16.81 -9.66 7.85
CA SER A 324 15.47 -9.67 8.46
C SER A 324 15.48 -9.36 9.95
N PHE A 325 16.46 -9.89 10.69
CA PHE A 325 16.61 -9.58 12.11
C PHE A 325 16.96 -8.11 12.35
N ALA A 326 17.88 -7.55 11.57
CA ALA A 326 18.23 -6.13 11.65
C ALA A 326 17.05 -5.22 11.30
N ALA A 327 16.23 -5.59 10.30
CA ALA A 327 15.02 -4.84 9.96
C ALA A 327 13.98 -4.87 11.08
N ALA A 328 13.75 -6.03 11.70
CA ALA A 328 12.89 -6.15 12.88
C ALA A 328 13.38 -5.24 14.03
N LEU A 329 14.69 -5.16 14.23
CA LEU A 329 15.31 -4.27 15.22
C LEU A 329 15.20 -2.79 14.84
N ARG A 330 15.38 -2.43 13.56
CA ARG A 330 15.43 -1.05 13.09
C ARG A 330 14.05 -0.41 13.03
N TYR A 331 13.04 -1.14 12.55
CA TYR A 331 11.73 -0.57 12.23
C TYR A 331 10.65 -0.81 13.29
N ALA A 332 10.88 -1.68 14.28
CA ALA A 332 9.91 -1.88 15.35
C ALA A 332 9.90 -0.70 16.32
N ASP A 333 8.76 -0.07 16.56
CA ASP A 333 8.69 1.04 17.51
C ASP A 333 9.06 0.61 18.94
N THR A 334 9.54 1.59 19.72
CA THR A 334 9.76 1.41 21.16
C THR A 334 8.42 1.18 21.84
N PHE A 335 8.39 0.22 22.77
CA PHE A 335 7.18 -0.13 23.52
C PHE A 335 6.93 0.91 24.63
N GLU A 336 6.59 2.13 24.24
CA GLU A 336 6.26 3.21 25.18
C GLU A 336 4.80 3.07 25.65
N PHE A 337 4.60 2.35 26.75
CA PHE A 337 3.28 2.18 27.38
C PHE A 337 2.94 3.32 28.35
N LYS A 338 3.22 4.56 27.94
CA LYS A 338 2.97 5.78 28.72
C LYS A 338 2.12 6.75 27.91
N ASP A 339 1.28 7.54 28.57
CA ASP A 339 0.55 8.62 27.94
C ASP A 339 1.47 9.82 27.62
N LYS A 340 0.92 10.86 26.97
CA LYS A 340 1.65 12.10 26.65
C LYS A 340 2.21 12.84 27.87
N LYS A 341 1.79 12.47 29.09
CA LYS A 341 2.25 13.04 30.36
C LYS A 341 3.23 12.11 31.08
N GLY A 342 3.64 11.00 30.47
CA GLY A 342 4.57 10.02 31.03
C GLY A 342 3.94 9.05 32.03
N VAL A 343 2.61 9.02 32.15
CA VAL A 343 1.87 8.14 33.07
C VAL A 343 1.65 6.78 32.42
N GLN A 344 1.85 5.70 33.16
CA GLN A 344 1.67 4.34 32.65
C GLN A 344 0.21 4.10 32.21
N LEU A 345 0.03 3.57 30.99
CA LEU A 345 -1.29 3.16 30.50
C LEU A 345 -1.82 1.98 31.32
N THR A 346 -3.14 1.92 31.54
CA THR A 346 -3.82 0.82 32.24
C THR A 346 -5.10 0.40 31.49
N GLY A 347 -5.65 -0.78 31.84
CA GLY A 347 -6.90 -1.29 31.27
C GLY A 347 -6.88 -1.42 29.74
N ASP A 348 -7.97 -0.98 29.10
CA ASP A 348 -8.16 -1.09 27.64
C ASP A 348 -7.13 -0.27 26.85
N ALA A 349 -6.69 0.88 27.37
CA ALA A 349 -5.67 1.70 26.73
C ALA A 349 -4.31 0.99 26.68
N LEU A 350 -3.95 0.24 27.72
CA LEU A 350 -2.73 -0.58 27.73
C LEU A 350 -2.83 -1.73 26.73
N ASN A 351 -3.99 -2.40 26.65
CA ASN A 351 -4.20 -3.49 25.69
C ASN A 351 -4.16 -2.97 24.24
N SER A 352 -4.79 -1.83 23.96
CA SER A 352 -4.74 -1.16 22.66
C SER A 352 -3.29 -0.79 22.28
N ALA A 353 -2.52 -0.20 23.19
CA ALA A 353 -1.12 0.13 22.96
C ALA A 353 -0.24 -1.11 22.72
N LYS A 354 -0.46 -2.21 23.47
CA LYS A 354 0.24 -3.49 23.25
C LYS A 354 -0.05 -4.06 21.86
N ASN A 355 -1.32 -4.08 21.45
CA ASN A 355 -1.70 -4.57 20.13
C ASN A 355 -1.10 -3.71 19.01
N ALA A 356 -1.14 -2.38 19.16
CA ALA A 356 -0.52 -1.46 18.20
C ALA A 356 1.01 -1.69 18.09
N ALA A 357 1.69 -1.91 19.21
CA ALA A 357 3.12 -2.18 19.20
C ALA A 357 3.46 -3.55 18.59
N LEU A 358 2.65 -4.58 18.86
CA LEU A 358 2.77 -5.89 18.22
C LEU A 358 2.52 -5.82 16.70
N ASN A 359 1.56 -5.02 16.24
CA ASN A 359 1.32 -4.78 14.82
C ASN A 359 2.53 -4.13 14.16
N LYS A 360 3.12 -3.12 14.78
CA LYS A 360 4.34 -2.47 14.28
C LYS A 360 5.55 -3.40 14.28
N TYR A 361 5.71 -4.22 15.31
CA TYR A 361 6.76 -5.23 15.37
C TYR A 361 6.61 -6.26 14.24
N THR A 362 5.38 -6.73 14.00
CA THR A 362 5.06 -7.61 12.88
C THR A 362 5.36 -6.95 11.53
N GLY A 363 4.96 -5.68 11.36
CA GLY A 363 5.26 -4.89 10.16
C GLY A 363 6.77 -4.75 9.93
N ALA A 364 7.54 -4.50 11.00
CA ALA A 364 9.00 -4.41 10.94
C ALA A 364 9.67 -5.72 10.51
N ILE A 365 9.21 -6.87 11.02
CA ILE A 365 9.67 -8.19 10.57
C ILE A 365 9.40 -8.36 9.07
N LEU A 366 8.18 -8.08 8.62
CA LEU A 366 7.77 -8.24 7.22
C LEU A 366 8.53 -7.29 6.27
N LYS A 367 8.88 -6.08 6.71
CA LYS A 367 9.75 -5.17 5.95
C LYS A 367 11.14 -5.75 5.71
N GLY A 368 11.61 -6.61 6.62
CA GLY A 368 12.89 -7.30 6.53
C GLY A 368 12.91 -8.51 5.61
N THR A 369 11.76 -9.02 5.18
CA THR A 369 11.69 -10.21 4.33
C THR A 369 12.13 -9.91 2.90
N SER A 370 12.29 -10.96 2.11
CA SER A 370 12.70 -10.84 0.70
C SER A 370 11.48 -10.51 -0.20
N PRO A 371 11.70 -10.03 -1.44
CA PRO A 371 10.61 -9.50 -2.27
C PRO A 371 9.47 -10.48 -2.61
N LEU A 372 9.69 -11.81 -2.71
CA LEU A 372 8.58 -12.74 -2.99
C LEU A 372 7.62 -12.83 -1.82
N LEU A 373 8.12 -12.93 -0.57
CA LEU A 373 7.24 -12.91 0.59
C LEU A 373 6.49 -11.60 0.65
N GLN A 374 7.14 -10.46 0.43
CA GLN A 374 6.45 -9.17 0.38
C GLN A 374 5.34 -9.14 -0.67
N LYS A 375 5.61 -9.61 -1.90
CA LYS A 375 4.60 -9.68 -2.98
C LYS A 375 3.45 -10.63 -2.65
N MET A 376 3.75 -11.80 -2.06
CA MET A 376 2.72 -12.73 -1.61
C MET A 376 1.87 -12.11 -0.50
N MET A 377 2.48 -11.49 0.51
CA MET A 377 1.79 -10.80 1.61
C MET A 377 0.89 -9.67 1.10
N GLN A 378 1.29 -8.98 0.03
CA GLN A 378 0.49 -7.93 -0.58
C GLN A 378 -0.85 -8.43 -1.15
N GLY A 379 -0.88 -9.67 -1.64
CA GLY A 379 -2.08 -10.32 -2.17
C GLY A 379 -3.01 -10.92 -1.11
N LEU A 380 -2.63 -10.94 0.16
CA LEU A 380 -3.46 -11.54 1.21
C LEU A 380 -4.64 -10.65 1.59
N PRO A 381 -5.84 -11.23 1.78
CA PRO A 381 -6.95 -10.53 2.39
C PRO A 381 -6.58 -10.07 3.81
N LYS A 382 -6.96 -8.83 4.17
CA LYS A 382 -6.74 -8.30 5.53
C LYS A 382 -7.37 -9.19 6.61
N SER A 383 -8.46 -9.90 6.29
CA SER A 383 -9.13 -10.86 7.19
C SER A 383 -8.23 -12.01 7.65
N VAL A 384 -7.28 -12.45 6.81
CA VAL A 384 -6.31 -13.52 7.17
C VAL A 384 -5.38 -13.07 8.30
N MET A 385 -5.07 -11.78 8.37
CA MET A 385 -4.19 -11.21 9.40
C MET A 385 -4.92 -10.98 10.73
N GLY A 386 -6.25 -10.98 10.74
CA GLY A 386 -7.04 -10.63 11.91
C GLY A 386 -6.62 -9.28 12.51
N GLU A 387 -6.17 -9.29 13.76
CA GLU A 387 -5.72 -8.08 14.48
C GLU A 387 -4.44 -7.45 13.91
N PHE A 388 -3.70 -8.19 13.07
CA PHE A 388 -2.42 -7.75 12.46
C PHE A 388 -2.57 -7.15 11.06
N ALA A 389 -3.78 -6.83 10.61
CA ALA A 389 -4.00 -6.25 9.29
C ALA A 389 -3.19 -4.97 9.06
N ASP A 390 -3.07 -4.11 10.09
CA ASP A 390 -2.28 -2.87 10.04
C ASP A 390 -0.78 -3.12 9.78
N ALA A 391 -0.27 -4.30 10.16
CA ALA A 391 1.12 -4.69 9.89
C ALA A 391 1.38 -4.88 8.38
N LEU A 392 0.38 -5.34 7.62
CA LEU A 392 0.48 -5.43 6.16
C LEU A 392 0.48 -4.07 5.51
N ASP A 393 -0.37 -3.17 6.00
CA ASP A 393 -0.45 -1.80 5.47
C ASP A 393 0.87 -1.07 5.75
N ASP A 394 1.43 -1.21 6.95
CA ASP A 394 2.75 -0.68 7.31
C ASP A 394 3.88 -1.26 6.43
N MET A 395 3.89 -2.59 6.21
CA MET A 395 4.85 -3.22 5.30
C MET A 395 4.69 -2.69 3.87
N LYS A 396 3.46 -2.50 3.39
CA LYS A 396 3.18 -1.99 2.03
C LYS A 396 3.64 -0.55 1.83
N SER A 397 3.41 0.32 2.81
CA SER A 397 3.64 1.76 2.67
C SER A 397 5.04 2.22 3.10
N SER A 398 5.83 1.36 3.76
CA SER A 398 7.04 1.80 4.46
C SER A 398 8.16 0.76 4.45
N LEU A 399 8.41 0.15 3.30
CA LEU A 399 9.60 -0.69 3.11
C LEU A 399 10.90 0.11 3.32
N ALA A 400 11.99 -0.61 3.64
CA ALA A 400 13.30 0.00 3.85
C ALA A 400 13.75 0.79 2.59
N PRO A 401 14.25 2.02 2.73
CA PRO A 401 14.79 2.77 1.58
C PRO A 401 16.11 2.16 1.09
N ILE A 402 16.43 2.36 -0.18
CA ILE A 402 17.72 2.05 -0.77
C ILE A 402 18.78 3.00 -0.16
N PRO A 403 19.95 2.49 0.24
CA PRO A 403 21.04 3.33 0.73
C PRO A 403 21.37 4.48 -0.20
N ARG A 404 21.48 5.69 0.35
CA ARG A 404 21.75 6.92 -0.42
C ARG A 404 22.99 6.81 -1.30
N LYS A 405 24.06 6.15 -0.84
CA LYS A 405 25.27 5.90 -1.63
C LYS A 405 24.96 5.12 -2.92
N ILE A 406 24.10 4.10 -2.83
CA ILE A 406 23.68 3.29 -3.96
C ILE A 406 22.79 4.13 -4.91
N VAL A 407 21.86 4.91 -4.37
CA VAL A 407 21.04 5.84 -5.18
C VAL A 407 21.93 6.83 -5.95
N GLN A 408 22.88 7.48 -5.28
CA GLN A 408 23.85 8.39 -5.89
C GLN A 408 24.65 7.72 -7.00
N ALA A 409 25.08 6.47 -6.79
CA ALA A 409 25.78 5.67 -7.79
C ALA A 409 24.98 5.53 -9.08
N HIS A 410 23.71 5.14 -8.95
CA HIS A 410 22.81 4.98 -10.08
C HIS A 410 22.57 6.30 -10.81
N MET A 411 22.31 7.39 -10.07
CA MET A 411 22.12 8.71 -10.68
C MET A 411 23.39 9.17 -11.41
N MET A 412 24.58 8.93 -10.85
CA MET A 412 25.84 9.30 -11.48
C MET A 412 26.10 8.50 -12.76
N LYS A 413 25.71 7.23 -12.77
CA LYS A 413 25.76 6.39 -13.97
C LYS A 413 24.82 6.91 -15.06
N MET A 414 23.62 7.40 -14.71
CA MET A 414 22.71 8.03 -15.67
C MET A 414 23.32 9.29 -16.30
N ILE A 415 23.92 10.16 -15.48
CA ILE A 415 24.64 11.36 -15.96
C ILE A 415 25.76 10.97 -16.92
N LYS A 416 26.58 9.98 -16.56
CA LYS A 416 27.67 9.47 -17.43
C LYS A 416 27.16 8.82 -18.71
N SER A 417 25.96 8.24 -18.70
CA SER A 417 25.37 7.57 -19.87
C SER A 417 24.80 8.53 -20.91
N ASN A 418 24.51 9.78 -20.53
CA ASN A 418 23.97 10.80 -21.42
C ASN A 418 24.61 12.17 -21.17
N ASN A 419 25.50 12.59 -22.08
CA ASN A 419 26.25 13.84 -22.00
C ASN A 419 25.38 15.11 -21.97
N ASN A 420 24.08 15.01 -22.28
CA ASN A 420 23.15 16.14 -22.19
C ASN A 420 22.64 16.35 -20.75
N ILE A 421 22.74 15.36 -19.87
CA ILE A 421 22.35 15.50 -18.47
C ILE A 421 23.53 16.14 -17.72
N VAL A 422 23.30 17.34 -17.19
CA VAL A 422 24.30 18.11 -16.44
C VAL A 422 24.31 17.71 -14.96
N ASP A 423 23.12 17.62 -14.38
CA ASP A 423 22.90 17.22 -13.00
C ASP A 423 21.53 16.56 -12.83
N ILE A 424 21.40 15.77 -11.77
CA ILE A 424 20.15 15.21 -11.27
C ILE A 424 20.03 15.62 -9.81
N SER A 425 18.96 16.36 -9.46
CA SER A 425 18.61 16.64 -8.06
C SER A 425 17.50 15.69 -7.61
N VAL A 426 17.71 15.00 -6.49
CA VAL A 426 16.69 14.13 -5.88
C VAL A 426 15.88 14.97 -4.89
N ASP A 427 14.59 15.15 -5.18
CA ASP A 427 13.70 15.96 -4.35
C ASP A 427 13.19 15.16 -3.15
N GLN A 428 12.68 13.95 -3.39
CA GLN A 428 12.14 13.07 -2.36
C GLN A 428 12.03 11.64 -2.85
N SER A 429 12.03 10.69 -1.91
CA SER A 429 11.53 9.35 -2.15
C SER A 429 10.00 9.40 -2.29
N LEU A 430 9.47 8.74 -3.32
CA LEU A 430 8.03 8.57 -3.54
C LEU A 430 7.50 7.27 -2.96
N GLY A 431 8.38 6.46 -2.35
CA GLY A 431 8.01 5.20 -1.72
C GLY A 431 8.88 4.05 -2.22
N ALA A 432 9.16 3.14 -1.29
CA ALA A 432 9.87 1.92 -1.54
C ALA A 432 8.87 0.77 -1.78
N ALA A 433 9.08 0.03 -2.86
CA ALA A 433 8.31 -1.15 -3.27
C ALA A 433 9.15 -2.43 -3.07
N SER A 434 8.55 -3.58 -3.40
CA SER A 434 9.17 -4.91 -3.19
C SER A 434 10.52 -5.04 -3.90
N VAL A 435 10.60 -4.68 -5.18
CA VAL A 435 11.82 -4.83 -6.00
C VAL A 435 12.68 -3.56 -6.08
N GLY A 436 12.16 -2.40 -5.71
CA GLY A 436 12.83 -1.12 -5.96
C GLY A 436 12.27 0.06 -5.15
N GLU A 437 12.77 1.25 -5.42
CA GLU A 437 12.29 2.51 -4.84
C GLU A 437 12.15 3.56 -5.94
N ALA A 438 11.09 4.37 -5.87
CA ALA A 438 10.83 5.46 -6.79
C ALA A 438 11.22 6.80 -6.17
N PHE A 439 11.86 7.66 -6.95
CA PHE A 439 12.33 8.98 -6.55
C PHE A 439 11.75 10.05 -7.46
N LEU A 440 11.28 11.16 -6.88
CA LEU A 440 11.03 12.37 -7.66
C LEU A 440 12.36 13.09 -7.84
N CYS A 441 12.73 13.33 -9.09
CA CYS A 441 13.98 13.98 -9.45
C CYS A 441 13.73 15.12 -10.43
N HIS A 442 14.62 16.11 -10.41
CA HIS A 442 14.72 17.07 -11.48
C HIS A 442 16.01 16.87 -12.26
N PHE A 443 15.87 16.77 -13.58
CA PHE A 443 17.00 16.63 -14.49
C PHE A 443 17.30 17.99 -15.10
N SER A 444 18.55 18.41 -15.02
CA SER A 444 19.06 19.58 -15.72
C SER A 444 19.64 19.14 -17.06
N ILE A 445 18.86 19.28 -18.13
CA ILE A 445 19.19 18.78 -19.47
C ILE A 445 19.62 19.94 -20.36
N LYS A 446 20.78 19.81 -21.00
CA LYS A 446 21.27 20.74 -22.01
C LYS A 446 20.56 20.50 -23.34
N GLY A 447 19.75 21.46 -23.78
CA GLY A 447 19.09 21.43 -25.08
C GLY A 447 20.06 21.66 -26.24
N GLU A 448 19.57 21.45 -27.47
CA GLU A 448 20.33 21.72 -28.71
C GLU A 448 20.75 23.20 -28.82
N ASP A 449 19.95 24.10 -28.23
CA ASP A 449 20.23 25.54 -28.11
C ASP A 449 21.33 25.86 -27.06
N GLY A 450 21.90 24.84 -26.42
CA GLY A 450 22.87 24.97 -25.34
C GLY A 450 22.29 25.44 -24.01
N LYS A 451 20.97 25.71 -23.93
CA LYS A 451 20.32 26.14 -22.69
C LYS A 451 20.03 24.93 -21.81
N ILE A 452 20.21 25.10 -20.51
CA ILE A 452 19.87 24.09 -19.51
C ILE A 452 18.39 24.26 -19.15
N ARG A 453 17.63 23.18 -19.26
CA ARG A 453 16.22 23.12 -18.85
C ARG A 453 16.09 22.12 -17.71
N LYS A 454 15.42 22.54 -16.63
CA LYS A 454 15.15 21.69 -15.48
C LYS A 454 13.74 21.11 -15.62
N SER A 455 13.63 19.78 -15.66
CA SER A 455 12.35 19.08 -15.85
C SER A 455 12.17 17.98 -14.80
N PRO A 456 10.95 17.80 -14.26
CA PRO A 456 10.67 16.76 -13.27
C PRO A 456 10.49 15.38 -13.94
N TYR A 457 11.10 14.36 -13.35
CA TYR A 457 10.97 12.96 -13.73
C TYR A 457 10.85 12.08 -12.48
N VAL A 458 10.33 10.87 -12.65
CA VAL A 458 10.36 9.84 -11.62
C VAL A 458 11.39 8.80 -12.02
N VAL A 459 12.31 8.49 -11.10
CA VAL A 459 13.35 7.49 -11.29
C VAL A 459 13.06 6.30 -10.38
N LYS A 460 12.78 5.14 -10.96
CA LYS A 460 12.65 3.86 -10.25
C LYS A 460 14.00 3.16 -10.26
N LEU A 461 14.53 2.83 -9.10
CA LEU A 461 15.79 2.10 -8.94
C LEU A 461 15.54 0.75 -8.30
N MET A 462 16.16 -0.30 -8.84
CA MET A 462 16.06 -1.64 -8.29
C MET A 462 16.90 -1.75 -7.03
N ARG A 463 16.41 -2.47 -6.03
CA ARG A 463 17.22 -2.81 -4.86
C ARG A 463 18.38 -3.67 -5.32
N HIS A 464 19.55 -3.32 -4.85
CA HIS A 464 20.81 -3.92 -5.26
C HIS A 464 20.85 -5.45 -5.03
N ASP A 465 20.24 -5.96 -3.96
CA ASP A 465 20.23 -7.37 -3.58
C ASP A 465 18.96 -8.14 -4.00
N ALA A 466 17.96 -7.46 -4.61
CA ALA A 466 16.63 -8.02 -4.82
C ALA A 466 16.62 -9.32 -5.63
N GLU A 467 17.33 -9.37 -6.77
CA GLU A 467 17.38 -10.55 -7.65
C GLU A 467 17.96 -11.80 -6.96
N GLN A 468 18.84 -11.61 -5.99
CA GLN A 468 19.47 -12.74 -5.34
C GLN A 468 18.65 -13.26 -4.18
N ARG A 469 18.04 -12.33 -3.43
CA ARG A 469 17.12 -12.66 -2.36
C ARG A 469 15.91 -13.40 -2.92
N VAL A 470 15.32 -12.93 -4.02
CA VAL A 470 14.20 -13.61 -4.70
C VAL A 470 14.59 -15.02 -5.15
N ASN A 471 15.80 -15.23 -5.70
CA ASN A 471 16.24 -16.55 -6.14
C ASN A 471 16.37 -17.55 -4.98
N ARG A 472 16.95 -17.13 -3.84
CA ARG A 472 17.04 -17.96 -2.64
C ARG A 472 15.66 -18.23 -2.02
N GLU A 473 14.80 -17.22 -2.03
CA GLU A 473 13.46 -17.31 -1.51
C GLU A 473 12.54 -18.22 -2.35
N ALA A 474 12.74 -18.24 -3.67
CA ALA A 474 12.01 -19.11 -4.57
C ALA A 474 12.18 -20.59 -4.21
N GLU A 475 13.34 -20.99 -3.69
CA GLU A 475 13.60 -22.36 -3.22
C GLU A 475 12.69 -22.72 -2.03
N ILE A 476 12.52 -21.81 -1.07
CA ILE A 476 11.65 -22.00 0.10
C ILE A 476 10.19 -22.19 -0.35
N PHE A 477 9.71 -21.33 -1.25
CA PHE A 477 8.32 -21.40 -1.73
C PHE A 477 8.07 -22.62 -2.60
N THR A 478 9.02 -22.99 -3.45
CA THR A 478 8.89 -24.17 -4.31
C THR A 478 8.85 -25.43 -3.47
N ALA A 479 9.68 -25.53 -2.43
CA ALA A 479 9.63 -26.62 -1.47
C ALA A 479 8.30 -26.65 -0.71
N ALA A 480 7.79 -25.49 -0.27
CA ALA A 480 6.49 -25.39 0.38
C ALA A 480 5.34 -25.81 -0.55
N ALA A 481 5.33 -25.37 -1.80
CA ALA A 481 4.30 -25.72 -2.79
C ALA A 481 4.31 -27.22 -3.12
N ALA A 482 5.49 -27.83 -3.22
CA ALA A 482 5.64 -29.26 -3.42
C ALA A 482 5.03 -30.09 -2.28
N LYS A 483 5.09 -29.60 -1.02
CA LYS A 483 4.44 -30.25 0.14
C LYS A 483 2.92 -30.17 0.09
N ILE A 484 2.34 -29.14 -0.55
CA ILE A 484 0.89 -29.01 -0.73
C ILE A 484 0.38 -29.98 -1.79
N GLY A 485 1.09 -30.09 -2.91
CA GLY A 485 0.77 -31.06 -3.96
C GLY A 485 1.13 -30.57 -5.37
N PRO A 486 1.05 -31.46 -6.38
CA PRO A 486 1.49 -31.17 -7.75
C PRO A 486 0.73 -30.02 -8.41
N GLY A 487 -0.58 -29.88 -8.17
CA GLY A 487 -1.36 -28.77 -8.70
C GLY A 487 -0.92 -27.41 -8.14
N MET A 488 -0.64 -27.34 -6.83
CA MET A 488 -0.15 -26.11 -6.20
C MET A 488 1.28 -25.79 -6.63
N LEU A 489 2.15 -26.79 -6.75
CA LEU A 489 3.49 -26.60 -7.32
C LEU A 489 3.40 -25.96 -8.71
N LYS A 490 2.50 -26.46 -9.57
CA LYS A 490 2.35 -25.92 -10.92
C LYS A 490 1.80 -24.50 -10.95
N THR A 491 0.84 -24.19 -10.08
CA THR A 491 0.37 -22.81 -9.89
C THR A 491 1.49 -21.88 -9.41
N TRP A 492 2.31 -22.33 -8.44
CA TRP A 492 3.43 -21.55 -7.93
C TRP A 492 4.49 -21.29 -9.01
N GLU A 493 4.84 -22.29 -9.83
CA GLU A 493 5.77 -22.09 -10.96
C GLU A 493 5.30 -20.99 -11.91
N GLY A 494 4.01 -20.97 -12.23
CA GLY A 494 3.42 -19.93 -13.06
C GLY A 494 3.43 -18.54 -12.41
N GLN A 495 3.16 -18.47 -11.10
CA GLN A 495 3.27 -17.23 -10.33
C GLN A 495 4.71 -16.72 -10.25
N LEU A 496 5.67 -17.62 -9.96
CA LEU A 496 7.08 -17.31 -9.88
C LEU A 496 7.59 -16.75 -11.21
N GLN A 497 7.24 -17.38 -12.34
CA GLN A 497 7.60 -16.86 -13.67
C GLN A 497 7.11 -15.43 -13.89
N GLN A 498 5.92 -15.10 -13.40
CA GLN A 498 5.40 -13.75 -13.52
C GLN A 498 6.13 -12.77 -12.59
N TYR A 499 6.40 -13.15 -11.34
CA TYR A 499 7.17 -12.31 -10.41
C TYR A 499 8.60 -12.07 -10.88
N MET A 500 9.25 -13.07 -11.48
CA MET A 500 10.62 -12.93 -11.99
C MET A 500 10.74 -11.88 -13.11
N LYS A 501 9.65 -11.55 -13.82
CA LYS A 501 9.64 -10.47 -14.81
C LYS A 501 9.80 -9.08 -14.18
N GLU A 502 9.45 -8.90 -12.91
CA GLU A 502 9.61 -7.61 -12.20
C GLU A 502 11.07 -7.28 -11.87
N PHE A 503 11.99 -8.24 -11.94
CA PHE A 503 13.42 -8.07 -11.67
C PHE A 503 14.20 -7.65 -12.94
N ASP A 504 13.49 -7.09 -13.92
CA ASP A 504 14.05 -6.43 -15.08
C ASP A 504 13.21 -5.23 -15.50
N PHE A 505 13.69 -4.02 -15.17
CA PHE A 505 13.00 -2.79 -15.54
C PHE A 505 12.97 -2.50 -17.04
N THR A 506 13.72 -3.22 -17.88
CA THR A 506 13.52 -3.15 -19.34
C THR A 506 12.20 -3.80 -19.75
N THR A 507 11.79 -4.86 -19.06
CA THR A 507 10.47 -5.50 -19.26
C THR A 507 9.36 -4.57 -18.78
N GLU A 508 9.52 -3.93 -17.60
CA GLU A 508 8.55 -2.93 -17.14
C GLU A 508 8.44 -1.73 -18.09
N ALA A 509 9.55 -1.28 -18.69
CA ALA A 509 9.53 -0.21 -19.69
C ALA A 509 8.74 -0.61 -20.95
N GLN A 510 8.94 -1.83 -21.45
CA GLN A 510 8.17 -2.37 -22.57
C GLN A 510 6.67 -2.44 -22.21
N ASN A 511 6.34 -3.01 -21.06
CA ASN A 511 4.98 -3.09 -20.56
C ASN A 511 4.34 -1.71 -20.38
N THR A 512 5.11 -0.71 -19.94
CA THR A 512 4.62 0.67 -19.80
C THR A 512 4.31 1.29 -21.15
N ASN A 513 5.13 1.06 -22.17
CA ASN A 513 4.85 1.53 -23.52
C ASN A 513 3.61 0.84 -24.11
N GLU A 514 3.47 -0.47 -23.91
CA GLU A 514 2.26 -1.20 -24.31
C GLU A 514 1.02 -0.68 -23.56
N GLY A 515 1.15 -0.43 -22.25
CA GLY A 515 0.13 0.21 -21.44
C GLY A 515 -0.26 1.58 -21.98
N TYR A 516 0.71 2.38 -22.42
CA TYR A 516 0.47 3.69 -23.03
C TYR A 516 -0.30 3.60 -24.35
N GLU A 517 0.01 2.60 -25.18
CA GLU A 517 -0.78 2.34 -26.38
C GLU A 517 -2.25 2.02 -26.03
N ILE A 518 -2.46 1.21 -24.98
CA ILE A 518 -3.78 0.76 -24.55
C ILE A 518 -4.59 1.88 -23.88
N TYR A 519 -4.07 2.43 -22.79
CA TYR A 519 -4.82 3.31 -21.89
C TYR A 519 -4.72 4.79 -22.27
N HIS A 520 -3.77 5.19 -23.11
CA HIS A 520 -3.66 6.59 -23.56
C HIS A 520 -4.01 6.75 -25.04
N VAL A 521 -3.36 5.99 -25.92
CA VAL A 521 -3.51 6.16 -27.37
C VAL A 521 -4.84 5.62 -27.87
N PHE A 522 -5.22 4.39 -27.50
CA PHE A 522 -6.52 3.82 -27.90
C PHE A 522 -7.70 4.48 -27.18
N ASN A 523 -7.54 4.95 -25.95
CA ASN A 523 -8.58 5.77 -25.29
C ASN A 523 -8.86 7.08 -26.06
N ASN A 524 -7.87 7.66 -26.72
CA ASN A 524 -8.04 8.89 -27.49
C ASN A 524 -8.51 8.67 -28.94
N ARG A 525 -8.60 7.43 -29.40
CA ARG A 525 -9.21 7.06 -30.68
C ARG A 525 -10.56 6.42 -30.36
N GLN A 526 -11.68 6.98 -30.79
CA GLN A 526 -12.98 6.29 -30.66
C GLN A 526 -12.84 4.85 -31.16
N HIS A 527 -12.75 3.87 -30.26
CA HIS A 527 -12.59 2.48 -30.62
C HIS A 527 -13.97 2.01 -31.07
N PRO A 528 -14.15 1.60 -32.33
CA PRO A 528 -15.48 1.34 -32.89
C PRO A 528 -16.22 0.20 -32.18
N ALA A 529 -15.50 -0.64 -31.44
CA ALA A 529 -16.06 -1.84 -30.82
C ALA A 529 -16.58 -1.61 -29.37
N TYR A 530 -16.07 -0.66 -28.59
CA TYR A 530 -16.53 -0.53 -27.19
C TYR A 530 -16.42 0.88 -26.61
N ALA A 531 -17.30 1.19 -25.66
CA ALA A 531 -17.35 2.49 -25.00
C ALA A 531 -16.09 2.74 -24.14
N ILE A 532 -15.30 3.74 -24.54
CA ILE A 532 -14.08 4.18 -23.88
C ILE A 532 -14.39 4.97 -22.61
N ALA A 533 -13.55 4.80 -21.58
CA ALA A 533 -13.49 5.71 -20.44
C ALA A 533 -12.50 6.87 -20.71
N PRO A 534 -12.95 8.07 -21.12
CA PRO A 534 -12.06 9.15 -21.58
C PRO A 534 -11.13 9.73 -20.49
N ASN A 535 -11.37 9.37 -19.23
CA ASN A 535 -10.64 9.89 -18.06
C ASN A 535 -9.67 8.87 -17.47
N VAL A 536 -9.25 7.87 -18.24
CA VAL A 536 -8.27 6.87 -17.81
C VAL A 536 -6.98 7.08 -18.60
N ASP A 537 -5.85 7.12 -17.89
CA ASP A 537 -4.50 7.29 -18.45
C ASP A 537 -3.52 6.25 -17.90
N CYS A 538 -2.28 6.34 -18.34
CA CYS A 538 -1.18 5.65 -17.69
C CYS A 538 0.14 6.45 -17.73
N MET A 539 1.13 5.99 -16.98
CA MET A 539 2.47 6.57 -17.03
C MET A 539 3.16 6.36 -18.39
N LYS A 540 4.14 7.21 -18.70
CA LYS A 540 4.96 7.14 -19.92
C LYS A 540 6.45 7.08 -19.59
N VAL A 541 7.17 6.16 -20.25
CA VAL A 541 8.63 6.04 -20.15
C VAL A 541 9.30 7.25 -20.82
N ALA A 542 10.32 7.82 -20.15
CA ALA A 542 11.14 8.92 -20.66
C ALA A 542 12.42 8.38 -21.34
N SER A 543 12.25 7.45 -22.28
CA SER A 543 13.35 6.74 -22.95
C SER A 543 14.31 7.68 -23.71
N GLU A 544 13.82 8.83 -24.13
CA GLU A 544 14.59 9.89 -24.78
C GLU A 544 15.57 10.61 -23.83
N VAL A 545 15.33 10.52 -22.52
CA VAL A 545 16.18 11.15 -21.49
C VAL A 545 17.20 10.15 -20.99
N VAL A 546 16.75 8.98 -20.54
CA VAL A 546 17.61 7.87 -20.12
C VAL A 546 16.99 6.58 -20.62
N PRO A 547 17.69 5.79 -21.46
CA PRO A 547 17.21 4.48 -21.87
C PRO A 547 16.99 3.57 -20.65
N PRO A 548 15.91 2.77 -20.63
CA PRO A 548 15.68 1.83 -19.53
C PRO A 548 16.81 0.80 -19.46
N SER A 549 17.16 0.40 -18.24
CA SER A 549 18.13 -0.66 -17.97
C SER A 549 17.51 -1.66 -17.00
N LYS A 550 18.16 -2.81 -16.77
CA LYS A 550 17.68 -3.82 -15.82
C LYS A 550 17.38 -3.25 -14.44
N ASN A 551 18.20 -2.30 -13.98
CA ASN A 551 18.20 -1.79 -12.61
C ASN A 551 17.64 -0.37 -12.47
N ALA A 552 17.29 0.30 -13.56
CA ALA A 552 16.78 1.66 -13.50
C ALA A 552 15.80 1.99 -14.64
N LEU A 553 14.72 2.68 -14.27
CA LEU A 553 13.67 3.16 -15.16
C LEU A 553 13.39 4.64 -14.89
N VAL A 554 13.37 5.46 -15.94
CA VAL A 554 12.97 6.87 -15.85
C VAL A 554 11.63 7.06 -16.55
N ILE A 555 10.66 7.60 -15.83
CA ILE A 555 9.31 7.88 -16.33
C ILE A 555 8.96 9.35 -16.14
N THR A 556 8.01 9.81 -16.95
CA THR A 556 7.39 11.12 -16.78
C THR A 556 6.56 11.14 -15.50
N LYS A 557 6.52 12.29 -14.81
CA LYS A 557 5.73 12.45 -13.59
C LYS A 557 4.24 12.38 -13.92
N ALA A 558 3.54 11.37 -13.39
CA ALA A 558 2.09 11.30 -13.42
C ALA A 558 1.46 12.37 -12.49
N SER A 559 0.29 12.86 -12.87
CA SER A 559 -0.43 13.91 -12.12
C SER A 559 -1.30 13.31 -11.02
N GLY A 560 -1.50 14.03 -9.92
CA GLY A 560 -2.35 13.61 -8.81
C GLY A 560 -1.60 12.84 -7.71
N GLN A 561 -2.33 12.00 -6.99
CA GLN A 561 -1.80 11.16 -5.91
C GLN A 561 -2.38 9.75 -5.96
N THR A 562 -1.73 8.77 -5.34
CA THR A 562 -2.24 7.39 -5.28
C THR A 562 -3.56 7.33 -4.53
N VAL A 563 -4.46 6.42 -4.93
CA VAL A 563 -5.77 6.22 -4.29
C VAL A 563 -5.60 5.83 -2.82
N ASP A 564 -4.59 5.02 -2.49
CA ASP A 564 -4.27 4.65 -1.10
C ASP A 564 -3.90 5.87 -0.23
N LYS A 565 -3.05 6.76 -0.75
CA LYS A 565 -2.70 8.02 -0.07
C LYS A 565 -3.92 8.92 0.08
N PHE A 566 -4.74 9.02 -0.97
CA PHE A 566 -5.99 9.77 -0.93
C PHE A 566 -6.96 9.23 0.13
N PHE A 567 -7.14 7.91 0.24
CA PHE A 567 -7.96 7.31 1.31
C PHE A 567 -7.46 7.70 2.69
N LYS A 568 -6.15 7.64 2.91
CA LYS A 568 -5.53 8.01 4.19
C LYS A 568 -5.74 9.48 4.53
N GLU A 569 -5.56 10.38 3.56
CA GLU A 569 -5.78 11.82 3.72
C GLU A 569 -7.24 12.15 4.01
N CYS A 570 -8.18 11.67 3.19
CA CYS A 570 -9.62 11.87 3.42
C CYS A 570 -10.06 11.27 4.76
N THR A 571 -9.62 10.06 5.09
CA THR A 571 -9.93 9.45 6.40
C THR A 571 -9.40 10.32 7.53
N THR A 572 -8.16 10.80 7.46
CA THR A 572 -7.57 11.68 8.48
C THR A 572 -8.35 13.00 8.60
N SER A 573 -8.73 13.59 7.45
CA SER A 573 -9.55 14.80 7.39
C SER A 573 -10.89 14.59 8.10
N ILE A 574 -11.62 13.51 7.77
CA ILE A 574 -12.88 13.13 8.41
C ILE A 574 -12.69 12.91 9.92
N GLN A 575 -11.67 12.15 10.34
CA GLN A 575 -11.41 11.88 11.77
C GLN A 575 -11.08 13.15 12.57
N ASN A 576 -10.51 14.16 11.91
CA ASN A 576 -10.24 15.47 12.50
C ASN A 576 -11.50 16.34 12.56
N ALA A 577 -12.27 16.39 11.46
CA ALA A 577 -13.53 17.13 11.38
C ALA A 577 -14.52 16.68 12.47
N VAL A 578 -14.60 15.38 12.71
CA VAL A 578 -15.55 14.82 13.69
C VAL A 578 -15.03 14.73 15.12
N ALA A 579 -13.80 15.20 15.34
CA ALA A 579 -13.10 15.14 16.62
C ALA A 579 -13.82 15.88 17.75
N SER A 580 -14.64 16.89 17.43
CA SER A 580 -15.37 17.71 18.39
C SER A 580 -16.57 16.98 18.99
N LEU A 581 -17.20 16.08 18.24
CA LEU A 581 -18.50 15.47 18.57
C LEU A 581 -18.40 14.01 19.06
N TYR A 582 -17.56 13.19 18.41
CA TYR A 582 -17.49 11.76 18.70
C TYR A 582 -16.31 11.38 19.60
N GLN A 583 -16.46 10.27 20.33
CA GLN A 583 -15.39 9.66 21.10
C GLN A 583 -14.34 9.06 20.16
N ARG A 584 -13.07 9.12 20.55
CA ARG A 584 -11.95 8.56 19.79
C ARG A 584 -11.10 7.66 20.65
N ASP A 585 -10.56 6.62 20.05
CA ASP A 585 -9.55 5.78 20.68
C ASP A 585 -8.31 6.64 20.97
N PRO A 586 -7.79 6.64 22.22
CA PRO A 586 -6.70 7.53 22.61
C PRO A 586 -5.34 7.18 21.98
N VAL A 587 -5.18 5.98 21.42
CA VAL A 587 -3.94 5.47 20.81
C VAL A 587 -3.98 5.65 19.29
N THR A 588 -5.06 5.23 18.65
CA THR A 588 -5.22 5.23 17.19
C THR A 588 -5.88 6.49 16.65
N ASN A 589 -6.50 7.30 17.52
CA ASN A 589 -7.24 8.51 17.19
C ASN A 589 -8.44 8.28 16.22
N LYS A 590 -8.91 7.03 16.08
CA LYS A 590 -10.09 6.69 15.28
C LYS A 590 -11.38 6.84 16.09
N VAL A 591 -12.46 7.26 15.46
CA VAL A 591 -13.81 7.31 16.05
C VAL A 591 -14.19 5.93 16.59
N LEU A 592 -14.70 5.91 17.81
CA LEU A 592 -15.23 4.70 18.43
C LEU A 592 -16.64 4.44 17.92
N TRP A 593 -16.88 3.21 17.49
CA TRP A 593 -18.16 2.74 16.98
C TRP A 593 -18.78 1.76 17.96
N ASP A 594 -20.08 1.92 18.20
CA ASP A 594 -20.86 0.94 18.95
C ASP A 594 -20.94 -0.37 18.16
N LYS A 595 -20.58 -1.48 18.81
CA LYS A 595 -20.45 -2.77 18.11
C LYS A 595 -21.78 -3.35 17.65
N GLU A 596 -22.87 -3.04 18.35
CA GLU A 596 -24.21 -3.59 18.10
C GLU A 596 -24.97 -2.75 17.08
N THR A 597 -25.03 -1.44 17.32
CA THR A 597 -25.79 -0.48 16.50
C THR A 597 -25.02 0.00 15.27
N LYS A 598 -23.69 -0.19 15.23
CA LYS A 598 -22.80 0.35 14.19
C LYS A 598 -22.88 1.87 14.05
N LYS A 599 -23.25 2.58 15.11
CA LYS A 599 -23.28 4.04 15.17
C LYS A 599 -22.03 4.59 15.86
N PRO A 600 -21.57 5.80 15.50
CA PRO A 600 -20.45 6.43 16.19
C PRO A 600 -20.85 6.84 17.62
N LEU A 601 -19.95 6.65 18.58
CA LEU A 601 -20.20 7.00 19.98
C LEU A 601 -20.03 8.50 20.21
N LEU A 602 -21.05 9.16 20.77
CA LEU A 602 -21.01 10.59 21.11
C LEU A 602 -20.16 10.84 22.35
N LYS A 603 -19.48 11.99 22.40
CA LYS A 603 -18.88 12.48 23.65
C LYS A 603 -19.96 12.81 24.67
N GLU A 604 -19.62 12.68 25.95
CA GLU A 604 -20.50 13.13 27.04
C GLU A 604 -20.77 14.63 27.00
N LYS A 605 -19.82 15.42 26.48
CA LYS A 605 -19.93 16.87 26.29
C LYS A 605 -19.36 17.27 24.94
N PHE A 606 -20.13 18.06 24.18
CA PHE A 606 -19.75 18.66 22.90
C PHE A 606 -20.46 20.02 22.76
N SER A 607 -19.92 20.92 21.92
CA SER A 607 -20.54 22.23 21.68
C SER A 607 -21.74 22.08 20.73
N THR A 608 -22.71 22.99 20.83
CA THR A 608 -23.92 22.89 19.99
C THR A 608 -23.67 23.24 18.52
N ALA A 609 -22.52 23.86 18.19
CA ALA A 609 -22.00 24.03 16.83
C ALA A 609 -21.49 22.75 16.18
N ALA A 610 -21.07 21.76 16.99
CA ALA A 610 -20.30 20.62 16.50
C ALA A 610 -21.04 19.81 15.40
N PRO A 611 -22.36 19.54 15.49
CA PRO A 611 -23.08 18.87 14.41
C PRO A 611 -23.07 19.62 13.08
N GLY A 612 -23.24 20.96 13.10
CA GLY A 612 -23.24 21.79 11.88
C GLY A 612 -21.88 21.85 11.20
N LEU A 613 -20.80 22.00 11.97
CA LEU A 613 -19.42 21.96 11.45
C LEU A 613 -19.11 20.60 10.82
N ILE A 614 -19.54 19.51 11.47
CA ILE A 614 -19.38 18.15 10.95
C ILE A 614 -20.17 17.96 9.66
N HIS A 615 -21.41 18.44 9.60
CA HIS A 615 -22.21 18.34 8.39
C HIS A 615 -21.49 19.01 7.20
N ARG A 616 -20.95 20.21 7.40
CA ARG A 616 -20.19 20.93 6.38
C ARG A 616 -18.93 20.19 5.95
N GLU A 617 -18.05 19.89 6.90
CA GLU A 617 -16.71 19.34 6.62
C GLU A 617 -16.80 17.91 6.06
N VAL A 618 -17.66 17.06 6.63
CA VAL A 618 -17.84 15.68 6.15
C VAL A 618 -18.58 15.65 4.80
N SER A 619 -19.51 16.57 4.52
CA SER A 619 -20.17 16.64 3.21
C SER A 619 -19.21 17.06 2.10
N SER A 620 -18.32 18.03 2.37
CA SER A 620 -17.27 18.43 1.41
C SER A 620 -16.35 17.24 1.06
N GLU A 621 -15.88 16.51 2.08
CA GLU A 621 -15.09 15.28 1.87
C GLU A 621 -15.89 14.21 1.12
N PHE A 622 -17.19 14.06 1.41
CA PHE A 622 -18.05 13.10 0.73
C PHE A 622 -18.18 13.38 -0.78
N VAL A 623 -18.29 14.65 -1.19
CA VAL A 623 -18.30 15.05 -2.61
C VAL A 623 -16.96 14.70 -3.27
N THR A 624 -15.85 14.99 -2.59
CA THR A 624 -14.50 14.65 -3.05
C THR A 624 -14.32 13.14 -3.25
N LEU A 625 -14.79 12.33 -2.28
CA LEU A 625 -14.83 10.87 -2.36
C LEU A 625 -15.70 10.37 -3.52
N LYS A 626 -16.90 10.93 -3.72
CA LYS A 626 -17.82 10.56 -4.82
C LYS A 626 -17.18 10.81 -6.21
N ASN A 627 -16.47 11.92 -6.36
CA ASN A 627 -15.74 12.24 -7.58
C ASN A 627 -14.58 11.25 -7.84
N ALA A 628 -13.82 10.91 -6.81
CA ALA A 628 -12.77 9.89 -6.89
C ALA A 628 -13.34 8.50 -7.20
N HIS A 629 -14.46 8.13 -6.58
CA HIS A 629 -15.14 6.85 -6.78
C HIS A 629 -15.52 6.65 -8.25
N THR A 630 -16.12 7.67 -8.87
CA THR A 630 -16.48 7.65 -10.30
C THR A 630 -15.27 7.37 -11.20
N LYS A 631 -14.11 7.97 -10.89
CA LYS A 631 -12.86 7.79 -11.65
C LYS A 631 -12.29 6.37 -11.49
N ILE A 632 -12.35 5.82 -10.28
CA ILE A 632 -11.93 4.43 -10.01
C ILE A 632 -12.82 3.44 -10.77
N LEU A 633 -14.14 3.65 -10.80
CA LEU A 633 -15.05 2.80 -11.57
C LEU A 633 -14.82 2.90 -13.07
N GLN A 634 -14.47 4.08 -13.58
CA GLN A 634 -14.06 4.28 -14.97
C GLN A 634 -12.76 3.54 -15.30
N ALA A 635 -11.75 3.62 -14.42
CA ALA A 635 -10.51 2.85 -14.54
C ALA A 635 -10.80 1.34 -14.53
N ALA A 636 -11.67 0.89 -13.62
CA ALA A 636 -12.06 -0.51 -13.51
C ALA A 636 -12.76 -1.05 -14.76
N ARG A 637 -13.66 -0.23 -15.32
CA ARG A 637 -14.32 -0.51 -16.61
C ARG A 637 -13.31 -0.67 -17.74
N GLN A 638 -12.38 0.28 -17.88
CA GLN A 638 -11.37 0.23 -18.93
C GLN A 638 -10.46 -0.99 -18.77
N TRP A 639 -10.02 -1.26 -17.55
CA TRP A 639 -9.20 -2.44 -17.23
C TRP A 639 -9.89 -3.74 -17.64
N PHE A 640 -11.17 -3.91 -17.28
CA PHE A 640 -11.94 -5.10 -17.61
C PHE A 640 -12.16 -5.22 -19.12
N SER A 641 -12.56 -4.12 -19.79
CA SER A 641 -12.74 -4.08 -21.25
C SER A 641 -11.47 -4.54 -21.96
N GLU A 642 -10.31 -4.01 -21.62
CA GLU A 642 -9.05 -4.36 -22.29
C GLU A 642 -8.61 -5.80 -22.02
N ALA A 643 -8.86 -6.30 -20.82
CA ALA A 643 -8.53 -7.67 -20.44
C ALA A 643 -9.28 -8.71 -21.27
N VAL A 644 -10.60 -8.54 -21.46
CA VAL A 644 -11.45 -9.61 -22.01
C VAL A 644 -12.14 -9.28 -23.34
N LEU A 645 -12.30 -8.01 -23.71
CA LEU A 645 -12.97 -7.57 -24.94
C LEU A 645 -12.00 -6.88 -25.92
N GLY A 646 -10.99 -6.18 -25.40
CA GLY A 646 -10.02 -5.40 -26.15
C GLY A 646 -8.75 -6.18 -26.44
N SER A 647 -7.60 -5.61 -26.09
CA SER A 647 -6.27 -6.11 -26.46
C SER A 647 -5.87 -7.48 -25.87
N GLY A 648 -6.60 -8.00 -24.87
CA GLY A 648 -6.18 -9.18 -24.11
C GLY A 648 -5.03 -8.88 -23.15
N LYS A 649 -4.71 -7.60 -22.96
CA LYS A 649 -3.64 -7.12 -22.09
C LYS A 649 -4.27 -6.35 -20.94
N PHE A 650 -3.80 -6.60 -19.73
CA PHE A 650 -4.34 -5.94 -18.54
C PHE A 650 -3.29 -5.80 -17.46
N HIS A 651 -3.49 -4.83 -16.58
CA HIS A 651 -2.62 -4.63 -15.43
C HIS A 651 -2.85 -5.76 -14.41
N GLY A 652 -1.87 -6.64 -14.22
CA GLY A 652 -1.97 -7.83 -13.37
C GLY A 652 -1.82 -7.59 -11.86
N ASP A 653 -1.59 -6.34 -11.45
CA ASP A 653 -1.41 -5.92 -10.07
C ASP A 653 -2.14 -4.60 -9.79
N CYS A 654 -3.42 -4.53 -10.18
CA CYS A 654 -4.19 -3.29 -10.09
C CYS A 654 -4.80 -3.12 -8.69
N HIS A 655 -4.16 -2.32 -7.83
CA HIS A 655 -4.63 -1.96 -6.48
C HIS A 655 -4.57 -0.45 -6.25
N ALA A 656 -5.14 0.04 -5.14
CA ALA A 656 -5.17 1.47 -4.78
C ALA A 656 -3.81 2.20 -4.80
N GLY A 657 -2.71 1.48 -4.60
CA GLY A 657 -1.35 2.03 -4.68
C GLY A 657 -0.86 2.25 -6.12
N ASN A 658 -1.42 1.51 -7.08
CA ASN A 658 -1.05 1.54 -8.51
C ASN A 658 -2.05 2.34 -9.37
N ILE A 659 -2.96 3.07 -8.71
CA ILE A 659 -3.91 3.99 -9.35
C ILE A 659 -3.68 5.36 -8.74
N MET A 660 -3.41 6.36 -9.58
CA MET A 660 -3.39 7.76 -9.18
C MET A 660 -4.68 8.45 -9.59
N ILE A 661 -5.16 9.38 -8.77
CA ILE A 661 -6.31 10.23 -9.07
C ILE A 661 -5.91 11.71 -9.05
N SER A 662 -6.40 12.45 -10.04
CA SER A 662 -6.25 13.89 -10.17
C SER A 662 -7.60 14.56 -10.43
N GLY A 663 -7.65 15.89 -10.55
CA GLY A 663 -8.87 16.69 -10.72
C GLY A 663 -9.86 16.16 -11.77
N GLY A 664 -9.38 15.50 -12.83
CA GLY A 664 -10.23 14.91 -13.87
C GLY A 664 -9.98 13.45 -14.25
N GLN A 665 -8.92 12.80 -13.74
CA GLN A 665 -8.40 11.56 -14.37
C GLN A 665 -8.01 10.50 -13.34
N ALA A 666 -8.10 9.23 -13.73
CA ALA A 666 -7.44 8.09 -13.07
C ALA A 666 -6.27 7.63 -13.94
N THR A 667 -5.09 7.43 -13.35
CA THR A 667 -3.87 7.05 -14.06
C THR A 667 -3.31 5.75 -13.49
N PHE A 668 -3.14 4.73 -14.33
CA PHE A 668 -2.44 3.50 -13.97
C PHE A 668 -0.92 3.72 -13.94
N ILE A 669 -0.27 3.22 -12.88
CA ILE A 669 1.18 3.24 -12.70
C ILE A 669 1.67 1.84 -12.33
N ASP A 670 2.98 1.58 -12.47
CA ASP A 670 3.62 0.29 -12.17
C ASP A 670 3.18 -0.88 -13.07
N PHE A 671 3.73 -0.93 -14.29
CA PHE A 671 3.45 -1.97 -15.28
C PHE A 671 4.40 -3.18 -15.19
N GLY A 672 5.08 -3.37 -14.04
CA GLY A 672 5.98 -4.52 -13.84
C GLY A 672 5.29 -5.87 -14.06
N ASN A 673 3.98 -5.91 -13.75
CA ASN A 673 3.12 -7.09 -13.90
C ASN A 673 2.01 -6.89 -14.94
N LEU A 674 2.30 -6.32 -16.11
CA LEU A 674 1.35 -6.36 -17.23
C LEU A 674 1.20 -7.82 -17.68
N TYR A 675 -0.05 -8.30 -17.74
CA TYR A 675 -0.36 -9.64 -18.19
C TYR A 675 -0.91 -9.59 -19.62
N LYS A 676 -0.53 -10.58 -20.43
CA LYS A 676 -0.96 -10.73 -21.83
C LYS A 676 -1.57 -12.11 -22.01
N LEU A 677 -2.81 -12.14 -22.49
CA LEU A 677 -3.50 -13.34 -22.93
C LEU A 677 -3.08 -13.64 -24.36
N GLU A 678 -2.71 -14.89 -24.63
CA GLU A 678 -2.13 -15.30 -25.91
C GLU A 678 -3.08 -16.18 -26.72
N THR A 679 -2.87 -16.20 -28.04
CA THR A 679 -3.46 -17.21 -28.93
C THR A 679 -2.40 -18.26 -29.22
N LYS A 680 -2.65 -19.51 -28.83
CA LYS A 680 -1.68 -20.62 -28.93
C LYS A 680 -2.36 -21.92 -29.34
N PRO A 681 -1.64 -22.94 -29.83
CA PRO A 681 -2.25 -24.24 -30.10
C PRO A 681 -2.91 -24.83 -28.85
N ALA A 682 -4.15 -25.28 -28.97
CA ALA A 682 -4.83 -26.04 -27.93
C ALA A 682 -4.13 -27.39 -27.74
N LEU A 683 -3.85 -27.77 -26.51
CA LEU A 683 -3.21 -29.05 -26.18
C LEU A 683 -4.22 -29.99 -25.50
N ASP A 684 -4.14 -31.28 -25.76
CA ASP A 684 -4.88 -32.30 -25.02
C ASP A 684 -4.18 -32.69 -23.70
N ALA A 685 -4.74 -33.67 -22.99
CA ALA A 685 -4.20 -34.18 -21.73
C ALA A 685 -2.82 -34.86 -21.88
N ASP A 686 -2.48 -35.33 -23.09
CA ASP A 686 -1.17 -35.90 -23.42
C ASP A 686 -0.17 -34.83 -23.89
N GLY A 687 -0.58 -33.56 -23.96
CA GLY A 687 0.24 -32.46 -24.44
C GLY A 687 0.38 -32.38 -25.96
N LYS A 688 -0.46 -33.10 -26.72
CA LYS A 688 -0.47 -33.03 -28.18
C LYS A 688 -1.39 -31.90 -28.64
N ALA A 689 -1.04 -31.27 -29.75
CA ALA A 689 -1.90 -30.27 -30.37
C ALA A 689 -3.23 -30.92 -30.80
N VAL A 690 -4.35 -30.35 -30.36
CA VAL A 690 -5.68 -30.70 -30.83
C VAL A 690 -5.78 -30.25 -32.28
N THR A 691 -6.18 -31.14 -33.19
CA THR A 691 -6.35 -30.78 -34.60
C THR A 691 -7.80 -30.79 -35.02
N ASP A 692 -8.15 -29.89 -35.95
CA ASP A 692 -9.46 -29.89 -36.60
C ASP A 692 -9.63 -31.09 -37.54
N LYS A 693 -10.80 -31.19 -38.18
CA LYS A 693 -11.12 -32.23 -39.17
C LYS A 693 -10.16 -32.27 -40.38
N ASN A 694 -9.37 -31.22 -40.60
CA ASN A 694 -8.40 -31.09 -41.68
C ASN A 694 -6.95 -31.33 -41.20
N GLY A 695 -6.76 -31.69 -39.93
CA GLY A 695 -5.43 -31.90 -39.34
C GLY A 695 -4.68 -30.62 -38.97
N GLN A 696 -5.32 -29.45 -39.01
CA GLN A 696 -4.71 -28.18 -38.59
C GLN A 696 -4.83 -27.98 -37.08
N PRO A 697 -3.83 -27.42 -36.39
CA PRO A 697 -3.94 -27.13 -34.95
C PRO A 697 -5.12 -26.20 -34.67
N VAL A 698 -5.97 -26.61 -33.73
CA VAL A 698 -6.99 -25.74 -33.16
C VAL A 698 -6.28 -24.69 -32.31
N MET A 699 -6.49 -23.42 -32.62
CA MET A 699 -5.92 -22.32 -31.86
C MET A 699 -6.84 -21.97 -30.69
N LEU A 700 -6.27 -21.95 -29.49
CA LEU A 700 -6.86 -21.50 -28.25
C LEU A 700 -6.62 -20.00 -28.10
N ASP A 701 -7.69 -19.18 -28.08
CA ASP A 701 -7.61 -17.80 -27.62
C ASP A 701 -7.87 -17.77 -26.10
N GLU A 702 -6.82 -17.55 -25.31
CA GLU A 702 -6.93 -17.51 -23.84
C GLU A 702 -7.91 -16.44 -23.35
N ARG A 703 -8.06 -15.35 -24.10
CA ARG A 703 -9.01 -14.27 -23.80
C ARG A 703 -10.46 -14.76 -23.90
N SER A 704 -10.79 -15.50 -24.96
CA SER A 704 -12.12 -16.07 -25.15
C SER A 704 -12.47 -17.09 -24.08
N GLU A 705 -11.52 -17.92 -23.64
CA GLU A 705 -11.77 -18.89 -22.58
C GLU A 705 -11.87 -18.25 -21.19
N LEU A 706 -11.08 -17.20 -20.92
CA LEU A 706 -11.21 -16.42 -19.70
C LEU A 706 -12.56 -15.71 -19.64
N LEU A 707 -12.97 -15.08 -20.75
CA LEU A 707 -14.28 -14.45 -20.88
C LEU A 707 -15.40 -15.47 -20.66
N ARG A 708 -15.32 -16.65 -21.28
CA ARG A 708 -16.26 -17.75 -21.07
C ARG A 708 -16.35 -18.15 -19.60
N LEU A 709 -15.22 -18.25 -18.90
CA LEU A 709 -15.19 -18.58 -17.48
C LEU A 709 -15.91 -17.53 -16.63
N ILE A 710 -15.64 -16.24 -16.88
CA ILE A 710 -16.29 -15.11 -16.17
C ILE A 710 -17.78 -15.13 -16.43
N ILE A 711 -18.18 -15.27 -17.69
CA ILE A 711 -19.58 -15.37 -18.09
C ILE A 711 -20.28 -16.56 -17.45
N GLY A 712 -19.60 -17.71 -17.36
CA GLY A 712 -20.09 -18.87 -16.65
C GLY A 712 -20.41 -18.53 -15.19
N ALA A 713 -19.52 -17.82 -14.50
CA ALA A 713 -19.75 -17.38 -13.14
C ALA A 713 -20.81 -16.28 -12.99
N THR A 714 -20.94 -15.42 -13.99
CA THR A 714 -21.96 -14.38 -14.05
C THR A 714 -23.33 -14.98 -14.24
N LEU A 715 -23.54 -15.74 -15.32
CA LEU A 715 -24.81 -16.35 -15.69
C LEU A 715 -25.15 -17.63 -14.89
N ARG A 716 -24.31 -18.00 -13.94
CA ARG A 716 -24.43 -19.25 -13.15
C ARG A 716 -24.46 -20.52 -14.02
N ARG A 717 -23.72 -20.49 -15.13
CA ARG A 717 -23.60 -21.57 -16.12
C ARG A 717 -22.34 -22.39 -15.87
N LYS A 718 -22.51 -23.51 -15.16
CA LYS A 718 -21.44 -24.47 -14.83
C LYS A 718 -20.68 -24.93 -16.08
N ASP A 719 -21.39 -25.26 -17.14
CA ASP A 719 -20.84 -25.77 -18.40
C ASP A 719 -19.86 -24.76 -19.03
N PHE A 720 -20.22 -23.47 -19.07
CA PHE A 720 -19.33 -22.41 -19.55
C PHE A 720 -18.11 -22.28 -18.65
N PHE A 721 -18.32 -22.20 -17.34
CA PHE A 721 -17.25 -22.09 -16.37
C PHE A 721 -16.23 -23.22 -16.52
N MET A 722 -16.71 -24.47 -16.51
CA MET A 722 -15.87 -25.66 -16.55
C MET A 722 -15.08 -25.78 -17.86
N LYS A 723 -15.71 -25.45 -19.00
CA LYS A 723 -15.05 -25.50 -20.30
C LYS A 723 -13.95 -24.44 -20.42
N GLY A 724 -14.22 -23.21 -19.97
CA GLY A 724 -13.20 -22.15 -19.93
C GLY A 724 -12.04 -22.49 -18.99
N PHE A 725 -12.35 -23.05 -17.80
CA PHE A 725 -11.34 -23.51 -16.85
C PHE A 725 -10.47 -24.63 -17.43
N GLU A 726 -11.10 -25.68 -17.94
CA GLU A 726 -10.43 -26.85 -18.54
C GLU A 726 -9.49 -26.45 -19.67
N ASN A 727 -9.93 -25.59 -20.57
CA ASN A 727 -9.15 -25.18 -21.72
C ASN A 727 -7.87 -24.41 -21.36
N LEU A 728 -7.88 -23.71 -20.22
CA LEU A 728 -6.73 -22.96 -19.70
C LEU A 728 -5.77 -23.83 -18.86
N LEU A 729 -6.15 -25.06 -18.49
CA LEU A 729 -5.27 -25.99 -17.76
C LEU A 729 -4.11 -26.48 -18.63
N SER A 730 -3.00 -26.75 -17.97
CA SER A 730 -1.91 -27.56 -18.51
C SER A 730 -2.37 -28.99 -18.81
N PRO A 731 -1.63 -29.77 -19.62
CA PRO A 731 -1.96 -31.18 -19.86
C PRO A 731 -2.11 -32.01 -18.58
N ALA A 732 -1.25 -31.77 -17.59
CA ALA A 732 -1.33 -32.41 -16.27
C ALA A 732 -2.60 -31.96 -15.52
N GLY A 733 -2.93 -30.67 -15.57
CA GLY A 733 -4.17 -30.13 -15.03
C GLY A 733 -5.42 -30.75 -15.66
N LYS A 734 -5.45 -30.91 -16.99
CA LYS A 734 -6.55 -31.57 -17.72
C LYS A 734 -6.72 -33.02 -17.29
N SER A 735 -5.62 -33.75 -17.15
CA SER A 735 -5.64 -35.13 -16.63
C SER A 735 -6.19 -35.20 -15.20
N ALA A 736 -5.75 -34.29 -14.32
CA ALA A 736 -6.23 -34.22 -12.94
C ALA A 736 -7.72 -33.81 -12.86
N LEU A 737 -8.17 -32.92 -13.74
CA LEU A 737 -9.57 -32.53 -13.85
C LEU A 737 -10.43 -33.70 -14.35
N ALA A 738 -9.98 -34.43 -15.38
CA ALA A 738 -10.70 -35.60 -15.89
C ALA A 738 -10.91 -36.66 -14.78
N ALA A 739 -9.88 -36.88 -13.94
CA ALA A 739 -9.98 -37.78 -12.80
C ALA A 739 -10.93 -37.32 -11.69
N ASN A 740 -11.24 -36.02 -11.61
CA ASN A 740 -12.08 -35.41 -10.57
C ASN A 740 -13.32 -34.70 -11.14
N ARG A 741 -13.72 -34.99 -12.38
CA ARG A 741 -14.71 -34.19 -13.13
C ARG A 741 -16.02 -33.99 -12.38
N ASP A 742 -16.61 -35.07 -11.90
CA ASP A 742 -17.91 -35.03 -11.19
C ASP A 742 -17.83 -34.19 -9.91
N LYS A 743 -16.71 -34.27 -9.17
CA LYS A 743 -16.50 -33.48 -7.96
C LYS A 743 -16.31 -32.00 -8.29
N ALA A 744 -15.50 -31.70 -9.30
CA ALA A 744 -15.27 -30.33 -9.76
C ALA A 744 -16.58 -29.67 -10.25
N GLU A 745 -17.38 -30.40 -11.00
CA GLU A 745 -18.69 -29.94 -11.44
C GLU A 745 -19.65 -29.68 -10.28
N ALA A 746 -19.70 -30.56 -9.27
CA ALA A 746 -20.51 -30.35 -8.08
C ALA A 746 -20.11 -29.10 -7.28
N ILE A 747 -18.80 -28.84 -7.16
CA ILE A 747 -18.27 -27.63 -6.53
C ILE A 747 -18.75 -26.38 -7.27
N VAL A 748 -18.54 -26.34 -8.59
CA VAL A 748 -18.90 -25.19 -9.41
C VAL A 748 -20.41 -24.98 -9.41
N GLU A 749 -21.22 -26.05 -9.51
CA GLU A 749 -22.67 -25.94 -9.44
C GLU A 749 -23.15 -25.30 -8.14
N SER A 750 -22.64 -25.77 -7.00
CA SER A 750 -22.99 -25.24 -5.69
C SER A 750 -22.63 -23.75 -5.57
N LEU A 751 -21.39 -23.39 -5.92
CA LEU A 751 -20.88 -22.04 -5.75
C LEU A 751 -21.54 -21.04 -6.70
N LEU A 752 -21.73 -21.43 -7.95
CA LEU A 752 -22.34 -20.55 -8.93
C LEU A 752 -23.81 -20.24 -8.62
N SER A 753 -24.50 -21.13 -7.89
CA SER A 753 -25.88 -20.91 -7.46
C SER A 753 -26.04 -19.88 -6.32
N LYS A 754 -24.93 -19.44 -5.69
CA LYS A 754 -24.94 -18.60 -4.49
C LYS A 754 -24.71 -17.11 -4.77
N GLY A 755 -25.04 -16.30 -3.76
CA GLY A 755 -24.87 -14.85 -3.78
C GLY A 755 -25.91 -14.13 -4.64
N ALA A 756 -25.87 -12.80 -4.62
CA ALA A 756 -26.60 -11.95 -5.54
C ALA A 756 -25.99 -12.09 -6.95
N PHE A 757 -26.83 -12.07 -7.99
CA PHE A 757 -26.35 -12.25 -9.35
C PHE A 757 -25.39 -11.10 -9.76
N SER A 758 -25.77 -9.86 -9.48
CA SER A 758 -25.07 -8.66 -9.92
C SER A 758 -23.87 -8.24 -9.06
N PHE A 759 -23.76 -8.71 -7.80
CA PHE A 759 -22.73 -8.24 -6.86
C PHE A 759 -21.62 -9.26 -6.58
N ASP A 760 -21.93 -10.56 -6.67
CA ASP A 760 -21.05 -11.60 -6.12
C ASP A 760 -20.28 -12.41 -7.18
N VAL A 761 -20.18 -11.92 -8.44
CA VAL A 761 -19.45 -12.62 -9.52
C VAL A 761 -18.01 -12.93 -9.11
N CYS A 762 -17.31 -11.94 -8.57
CA CYS A 762 -15.92 -12.09 -8.15
C CYS A 762 -15.78 -13.09 -6.99
N TYR A 763 -16.71 -13.06 -6.04
CA TYR A 763 -16.75 -14.01 -4.93
C TYR A 763 -17.05 -15.43 -5.38
N ARG A 764 -17.94 -15.62 -6.36
CA ARG A 764 -18.19 -16.91 -7.01
C ARG A 764 -16.94 -17.44 -7.69
N LEU A 765 -16.24 -16.59 -8.44
CA LEU A 765 -14.97 -16.95 -9.10
C LEU A 765 -13.91 -17.37 -8.09
N GLN A 766 -13.66 -16.53 -7.08
CA GLN A 766 -12.67 -16.80 -6.04
C GLN A 766 -13.01 -18.04 -5.22
N GLY A 767 -14.28 -18.23 -4.86
CA GLY A 767 -14.76 -19.41 -4.14
C GLY A 767 -14.58 -20.67 -4.98
N ALA A 768 -14.98 -20.64 -6.27
CA ALA A 768 -14.86 -21.79 -7.16
C ALA A 768 -13.40 -22.22 -7.34
N ILE A 769 -12.52 -21.26 -7.60
CA ILE A 769 -11.09 -21.52 -7.72
C ILE A 769 -10.52 -22.10 -6.42
N SER A 770 -10.84 -21.50 -5.27
CA SER A 770 -10.33 -21.95 -3.97
C SER A 770 -10.78 -23.38 -3.64
N GLU A 771 -12.03 -23.73 -3.93
CA GLU A 771 -12.56 -25.08 -3.72
C GLU A 771 -12.02 -26.10 -4.73
N LEU A 772 -11.81 -25.71 -5.99
CA LEU A 772 -11.21 -26.58 -7.01
C LEU A 772 -9.76 -26.94 -6.67
N GLN A 773 -8.99 -26.02 -6.08
CA GLN A 773 -7.64 -26.32 -5.60
C GLN A 773 -7.62 -27.41 -4.51
N LYS A 774 -8.72 -27.60 -3.77
CA LYS A 774 -8.84 -28.67 -2.76
C LYS A 774 -8.91 -30.08 -3.37
N LEU A 775 -9.17 -30.17 -4.67
CA LEU A 775 -9.08 -31.41 -5.46
C LEU A 775 -7.65 -31.66 -5.99
N GLY A 776 -6.67 -30.84 -5.60
CA GLY A 776 -5.30 -30.92 -6.11
C GLY A 776 -5.15 -30.36 -7.53
N LEU A 777 -6.16 -29.63 -8.03
CA LEU A 777 -6.10 -28.99 -9.35
C LEU A 777 -5.19 -27.77 -9.31
N GLU A 778 -4.42 -27.59 -10.38
CA GLU A 778 -3.71 -26.34 -10.60
C GLU A 778 -4.71 -25.20 -10.90
N LEU A 779 -4.31 -24.00 -10.54
CA LEU A 779 -4.85 -22.73 -11.02
C LEU A 779 -3.94 -22.17 -12.13
N PRO A 780 -4.42 -22.08 -13.38
CA PRO A 780 -3.69 -21.48 -14.49
C PRO A 780 -3.26 -20.03 -14.23
N PRO A 781 -2.08 -19.59 -14.71
CA PRO A 781 -1.59 -18.22 -14.52
C PRO A 781 -2.53 -17.13 -15.02
N GLN A 782 -3.23 -17.38 -16.13
CA GLN A 782 -4.21 -16.49 -16.75
C GLN A 782 -5.34 -16.19 -15.78
N ILE A 783 -5.90 -17.24 -15.19
CA ILE A 783 -6.99 -17.14 -14.22
C ILE A 783 -6.48 -16.52 -12.92
N ASN A 784 -5.32 -16.98 -12.43
CA ASN A 784 -4.75 -16.46 -11.19
C ASN A 784 -4.49 -14.95 -11.26
N CYS A 785 -3.76 -14.48 -12.28
CA CYS A 785 -3.41 -13.06 -12.41
C CYS A 785 -4.65 -12.20 -12.60
N PHE A 786 -5.61 -12.66 -13.43
CA PHE A 786 -6.86 -11.94 -13.63
C PHE A 786 -7.67 -11.84 -12.34
N VAL A 787 -7.91 -12.96 -11.65
CA VAL A 787 -8.74 -12.98 -10.43
C VAL A 787 -8.10 -12.23 -9.27
N GLN A 788 -6.77 -12.31 -9.11
CA GLN A 788 -6.06 -11.53 -8.09
C GLN A 788 -6.15 -10.02 -8.37
N SER A 789 -5.91 -9.59 -9.60
CA SER A 789 -6.02 -8.18 -9.98
C SER A 789 -7.45 -7.65 -9.85
N MET A 790 -8.43 -8.44 -10.31
CA MET A 790 -9.86 -8.17 -10.14
C MET A 790 -10.24 -8.00 -8.65
N THR A 791 -9.76 -8.89 -7.79
CA THR A 791 -10.02 -8.84 -6.33
C THR A 791 -9.40 -7.58 -5.70
N ARG A 792 -8.18 -7.22 -6.08
CA ARG A 792 -7.50 -6.00 -5.59
C ARG A 792 -8.23 -4.72 -5.99
N LEU A 793 -8.74 -4.68 -7.21
CA LEU A 793 -9.54 -3.57 -7.71
C LEU A 793 -10.91 -3.50 -7.02
N GLN A 794 -11.57 -4.64 -6.82
CA GLN A 794 -12.79 -4.72 -6.01
C GLN A 794 -12.56 -4.24 -4.57
N ASN A 795 -11.44 -4.63 -3.95
CA ASN A 795 -11.09 -4.17 -2.60
C ASN A 795 -10.89 -2.65 -2.56
N THR A 796 -10.28 -2.07 -3.60
CA THR A 796 -10.13 -0.61 -3.74
C THR A 796 -11.49 0.10 -3.79
N VAL A 797 -12.45 -0.44 -4.56
CA VAL A 797 -13.83 0.09 -4.62
C VAL A 797 -14.55 -0.10 -3.28
N ALA A 798 -14.41 -1.27 -2.64
CA ALA A 798 -15.05 -1.58 -1.36
C ALA A 798 -14.54 -0.70 -0.22
N GLU A 799 -13.24 -0.38 -0.21
CA GLU A 799 -12.64 0.53 0.76
C GLU A 799 -13.18 1.96 0.59
N MET A 800 -13.26 2.47 -0.64
CA MET A 800 -13.92 3.75 -0.93
C MET A 800 -15.37 3.76 -0.43
N ASN A 801 -16.15 2.72 -0.78
CA ASN A 801 -17.54 2.59 -0.34
C ASN A 801 -17.66 2.54 1.18
N THR A 802 -16.70 1.92 1.87
CA THR A 802 -16.66 1.89 3.34
C THR A 802 -16.46 3.30 3.91
N ILE A 803 -15.51 4.07 3.38
CA ILE A 803 -15.28 5.46 3.82
C ILE A 803 -16.51 6.33 3.53
N MET A 804 -17.08 6.22 2.32
CA MET A 804 -18.31 6.94 1.94
C MET A 804 -19.50 6.60 2.84
N ASN A 805 -19.68 5.33 3.20
CA ASN A 805 -20.74 4.90 4.12
C ASN A 805 -20.49 5.39 5.56
N GLN A 806 -19.24 5.45 6.00
CA GLN A 806 -18.90 6.07 7.29
C GLN A 806 -19.27 7.55 7.29
N CYS A 807 -18.96 8.30 6.22
CA CYS A 807 -19.41 9.70 6.09
C CYS A 807 -20.94 9.81 6.21
N LYS A 808 -21.70 8.99 5.47
CA LYS A 808 -23.17 8.97 5.57
C LYS A 808 -23.65 8.71 7.00
N GLN A 809 -23.08 7.71 7.69
CA GLN A 809 -23.45 7.41 9.07
C GLN A 809 -23.08 8.52 10.06
N LEU A 810 -21.94 9.19 9.85
CA LEU A 810 -21.51 10.34 10.65
C LEU A 810 -22.44 11.53 10.44
N LEU A 811 -22.85 11.79 9.20
CA LEU A 811 -23.82 12.83 8.83
C LEU A 811 -25.21 12.51 9.38
N GLU A 812 -25.73 11.31 9.14
CA GLU A 812 -27.01 10.85 9.67
C GLU A 812 -27.05 10.91 11.20
N THR A 813 -25.96 10.53 11.88
CA THR A 813 -25.92 10.62 13.34
C THR A 813 -25.93 12.08 13.78
N ALA A 814 -25.11 12.94 13.17
CA ALA A 814 -25.10 14.37 13.47
C ALA A 814 -26.47 15.03 13.24
N ASP A 815 -27.16 14.66 12.16
CA ASP A 815 -28.49 15.15 11.77
C ASP A 815 -29.61 14.70 12.72
N ASN A 816 -29.37 13.67 13.54
CA ASN A 816 -30.34 13.13 14.49
C ASN A 816 -30.02 13.48 15.95
N ILE A 817 -29.03 14.34 16.22
CA ILE A 817 -28.70 14.76 17.58
C ILE A 817 -29.73 15.76 18.08
N GLU A 818 -30.46 15.38 19.13
CA GLU A 818 -31.25 16.34 19.91
C GLU A 818 -30.30 17.27 20.67
N LEU A 819 -30.22 18.52 20.22
CA LEU A 819 -29.48 19.57 20.90
C LEU A 819 -30.19 19.90 22.22
N ASP A 820 -29.58 19.52 23.34
CA ASP A 820 -29.98 19.97 24.68
C ASP A 820 -29.44 21.41 24.89
N PRO A 821 -30.28 22.45 24.85
CA PRO A 821 -29.84 23.83 24.95
C PRO A 821 -29.16 24.15 26.30
N ASP A 822 -29.33 23.31 27.32
CA ASP A 822 -28.81 23.54 28.67
C ASP A 822 -27.40 22.95 28.90
N LYS A 823 -26.80 22.26 27.92
CA LYS A 823 -25.54 21.48 28.09
C LYS A 823 -24.26 22.06 27.49
N GLY A 824 -24.25 23.28 26.97
CA GLY A 824 -23.03 23.93 26.45
C GLY A 824 -23.07 25.46 26.53
N PRO A 825 -21.91 26.14 26.62
CA PRO A 825 -21.88 27.60 26.50
C PRO A 825 -22.26 28.00 25.06
N THR A 826 -23.36 28.72 24.89
CA THR A 826 -23.74 29.36 23.62
C THR A 826 -22.75 30.49 23.32
N ASP A 827 -21.80 30.25 22.43
CA ASP A 827 -20.96 31.28 21.82
C ASP A 827 -21.38 31.57 20.36
N GLU A 828 -20.64 32.46 19.69
CA GLU A 828 -20.92 32.88 18.33
C GLU A 828 -20.84 31.73 17.31
N CYS A 829 -19.97 30.75 17.59
CA CYS A 829 -19.84 29.55 16.76
C CYS A 829 -21.05 28.63 16.92
N ASP A 830 -21.63 28.54 18.14
CA ASP A 830 -22.83 27.75 18.43
C ASP A 830 -24.07 28.25 17.68
N ILE A 831 -24.20 29.56 17.44
CA ILE A 831 -25.32 30.11 16.65
C ILE A 831 -25.10 29.91 15.15
N LEU A 832 -23.90 30.19 14.65
CA LEU A 832 -23.51 29.94 13.25
C LEU A 832 -23.67 28.46 12.88
N GLY A 833 -23.20 27.56 13.74
CA GLY A 833 -23.32 26.12 13.57
C GLY A 833 -24.76 25.64 13.61
N LYS A 834 -25.61 26.18 14.51
CA LYS A 834 -27.06 25.87 14.54
C LYS A 834 -27.78 26.31 13.27
N MET A 835 -27.43 27.47 12.71
CA MET A 835 -28.05 27.99 11.49
C MET A 835 -27.62 27.20 10.24
N GLN A 836 -26.31 26.92 10.11
CA GLN A 836 -25.80 26.04 9.05
C GLN A 836 -26.46 24.66 9.14
N TYR A 837 -26.47 24.06 10.34
CA TYR A 837 -27.11 22.77 10.58
C TYR A 837 -28.59 22.78 10.18
N PHE A 838 -29.38 23.76 10.62
CA PHE A 838 -30.80 23.83 10.26
C PHE A 838 -31.01 23.93 8.75
N SER A 839 -30.23 24.77 8.05
CA SER A 839 -30.33 24.93 6.59
C SER A 839 -30.06 23.63 5.83
N LEU A 840 -29.31 22.70 6.43
CA LEU A 840 -28.89 21.44 5.83
C LEU A 840 -29.82 20.25 6.19
N THR A 841 -30.64 20.37 7.25
CA THR A 841 -31.57 19.31 7.67
C THR A 841 -32.68 19.04 6.65
N LYS A 842 -33.23 17.81 6.69
CA LYS A 842 -34.36 17.35 5.86
C LYS A 842 -35.61 18.26 5.97
N GLU A 843 -35.79 18.90 7.12
CA GLU A 843 -36.90 19.84 7.38
C GLU A 843 -36.61 21.23 6.82
N GLY A 844 -35.35 21.71 6.88
CA GLY A 844 -34.90 22.92 6.19
C GLY A 844 -35.02 22.82 4.67
N LYS A 845 -34.60 21.69 4.09
CA LYS A 845 -34.74 21.37 2.65
C LYS A 845 -36.21 21.42 2.20
N LYS A 846 -37.11 20.79 2.97
CA LYS A 846 -38.54 20.74 2.66
C LYS A 846 -39.21 22.12 2.77
N MET A 847 -38.79 22.98 3.70
CA MET A 847 -39.29 24.37 3.81
C MET A 847 -38.88 25.22 2.59
N VAL A 848 -37.64 25.12 2.13
CA VAL A 848 -37.16 25.86 0.95
C VAL A 848 -37.87 25.42 -0.34
N GLU A 849 -38.14 24.11 -0.48
CA GLU A 849 -38.79 23.56 -1.68
C GLU A 849 -40.31 23.79 -1.75
N THR A 850 -41.01 23.97 -0.61
CA THR A 850 -42.48 24.04 -0.58
C THR A 850 -43.06 25.45 -0.42
N GLY A 851 -42.31 26.41 0.14
CA GLY A 851 -42.75 27.80 0.26
C GLY A 851 -43.99 28.04 1.14
N ASP A 852 -44.45 27.04 1.89
CA ASP A 852 -45.68 27.12 2.71
C ASP A 852 -45.41 27.72 4.10
N GLU A 853 -46.17 28.76 4.47
CA GLU A 853 -46.08 29.47 5.77
C GLU A 853 -46.70 28.70 6.96
N GLU A 854 -47.40 27.59 6.73
CA GLU A 854 -48.16 26.86 7.77
C GLU A 854 -47.57 25.46 8.07
N ILE A 855 -46.44 25.39 8.77
CA ILE A 855 -46.04 24.18 9.53
C ILE A 855 -45.85 24.54 11.00
N PRO A 856 -46.80 24.19 11.90
CA PRO A 856 -46.78 24.56 13.31
C PRO A 856 -45.98 23.54 14.15
N ASN A 857 -44.65 23.77 14.28
CA ASN A 857 -43.88 23.59 15.53
C ASN A 857 -42.35 23.69 15.37
N TYR A 858 -41.79 23.72 14.15
CA TYR A 858 -40.34 23.96 13.93
C TYR A 858 -40.02 25.21 13.09
N SER A 859 -41.00 25.78 12.37
CA SER A 859 -40.95 27.17 11.86
C SER A 859 -40.74 28.19 12.99
N LEU A 860 -41.08 27.82 14.22
CA LEU A 860 -40.76 28.53 15.45
C LEU A 860 -39.28 28.46 15.87
N LYS A 861 -38.32 27.89 15.12
CA LYS A 861 -36.89 27.95 15.50
C LYS A 861 -36.01 28.72 14.52
N ILE A 862 -36.14 28.57 13.19
CA ILE A 862 -35.45 29.50 12.28
C ILE A 862 -36.14 30.85 12.22
N THR A 863 -37.46 30.87 12.13
CA THR A 863 -38.19 32.13 12.18
C THR A 863 -38.18 32.72 13.59
N GLU A 864 -37.83 31.98 14.66
CA GLU A 864 -37.44 32.59 15.94
C GLU A 864 -35.96 33.02 16.00
N ILE A 865 -35.00 32.37 15.33
CA ILE A 865 -33.62 32.90 15.24
C ILE A 865 -33.60 34.20 14.41
N GLU A 866 -34.44 34.28 13.38
CA GLU A 866 -34.65 35.47 12.54
C GLU A 866 -35.62 36.50 13.16
N LYS A 867 -36.69 36.10 13.88
CA LYS A 867 -37.66 37.03 14.53
C LYS A 867 -37.49 37.26 16.04
N LYS A 868 -36.83 36.40 16.83
CA LYS A 868 -36.41 36.69 18.23
C LYS A 868 -35.06 37.38 18.28
N GLY A 869 -34.89 38.41 17.44
CA GLY A 869 -33.95 39.50 17.69
C GLY A 869 -32.46 39.17 17.79
N ASN A 870 -31.99 37.92 17.71
CA ASN A 870 -30.63 37.58 18.12
C ASN A 870 -29.56 38.40 17.37
N PHE A 871 -29.68 38.59 16.06
CA PHE A 871 -28.76 39.46 15.28
C PHE A 871 -29.28 40.90 15.11
N GLN A 872 -30.54 41.16 15.48
CA GLN A 872 -31.12 42.51 15.43
C GLN A 872 -30.82 43.25 16.72
N VAL A 873 -30.96 44.58 16.68
CA VAL A 873 -30.79 45.43 17.85
C VAL A 873 -31.70 44.93 18.99
N GLY A 874 -31.08 44.42 20.05
CA GLY A 874 -31.76 44.04 21.29
C GLY A 874 -32.00 42.54 21.52
N GLY A 875 -31.64 41.62 20.62
CA GLY A 875 -31.67 40.19 20.98
C GLY A 875 -30.38 39.68 21.59
N ASP A 876 -30.38 38.40 21.96
CA ASP A 876 -29.40 37.86 22.92
C ASP A 876 -27.98 37.86 22.35
N TYR A 877 -27.81 37.51 21.08
CA TYR A 877 -26.49 37.53 20.43
C TYR A 877 -25.96 38.95 20.22
N PHE A 878 -26.80 39.86 19.72
CA PHE A 878 -26.49 41.28 19.56
C PHE A 878 -26.06 41.87 20.90
N ASN A 879 -26.83 41.62 21.96
CA ASN A 879 -26.49 42.08 23.31
C ASN A 879 -25.20 41.43 23.83
N THR A 880 -24.97 40.15 23.56
CA THR A 880 -23.73 39.45 23.95
C THR A 880 -22.51 40.07 23.30
N VAL A 881 -22.53 40.29 21.97
CA VAL A 881 -21.43 40.93 21.24
C VAL A 881 -21.24 42.38 21.71
N LYS A 882 -22.34 43.13 21.89
CA LYS A 882 -22.32 44.49 22.43
C LYS A 882 -21.68 44.54 23.81
N ASP A 883 -22.12 43.70 24.73
CA ASP A 883 -21.64 43.67 26.11
C ASP A 883 -20.18 43.20 26.17
N ARG A 884 -19.77 42.27 25.30
CA ARG A 884 -18.37 41.84 25.16
C ARG A 884 -17.46 42.98 24.75
N ILE A 885 -17.86 43.77 23.75
CA ILE A 885 -17.07 44.92 23.27
C ILE A 885 -17.10 46.06 24.30
N ALA A 886 -18.27 46.34 24.89
CA ALA A 886 -18.44 47.41 25.88
C ALA A 886 -17.59 47.17 27.15
N ASN A 887 -17.49 45.92 27.60
CA ASN A 887 -16.74 45.53 28.79
C ASN A 887 -15.26 45.19 28.52
N ALA A 888 -14.82 45.19 27.26
CA ALA A 888 -13.44 44.87 26.91
C ALA A 888 -12.46 45.96 27.38
N LYS A 889 -11.30 45.52 27.88
CA LYS A 889 -10.16 46.44 28.16
C LYS A 889 -9.66 47.13 26.89
N ASP A 890 -9.72 46.43 25.76
CA ASP A 890 -9.38 46.92 24.43
C ASP A 890 -10.50 46.53 23.45
N PRO A 891 -11.48 47.42 23.23
CA PRO A 891 -12.60 47.15 22.33
C PRO A 891 -12.17 46.96 20.86
N VAL A 892 -11.11 47.64 20.42
CA VAL A 892 -10.61 47.54 19.04
C VAL A 892 -10.05 46.14 18.79
N LYS A 893 -9.18 45.68 19.68
CA LYS A 893 -8.63 44.33 19.59
C LYS A 893 -9.71 43.25 19.65
N THR A 894 -10.72 43.45 20.50
CA THR A 894 -11.85 42.52 20.63
C THR A 894 -12.67 42.43 19.33
N VAL A 895 -12.87 43.56 18.65
CA VAL A 895 -13.53 43.63 17.33
C VAL A 895 -12.72 42.92 16.24
N GLU A 896 -11.40 43.13 16.20
CA GLU A 896 -10.51 42.43 15.26
C GLU A 896 -10.53 40.92 15.48
N GLU A 897 -10.50 40.47 16.73
CA GLU A 897 -10.58 39.05 17.10
C GLU A 897 -11.94 38.43 16.70
N LEU A 898 -13.04 39.15 16.91
CA LEU A 898 -14.40 38.72 16.52
C LEU A 898 -14.50 38.48 15.01
N ILE A 899 -14.05 39.45 14.21
CA ILE A 899 -14.10 39.35 12.75
C ILE A 899 -13.13 38.31 12.22
N SER A 900 -11.90 38.26 12.74
CA SER A 900 -10.92 37.23 12.35
C SER A 900 -11.47 35.82 12.60
N THR A 901 -12.09 35.60 13.76
CA THR A 901 -12.71 34.32 14.11
C THR A 901 -13.88 33.99 13.19
N THR A 902 -14.69 34.99 12.85
CA THR A 902 -15.84 34.83 11.95
C THR A 902 -15.40 34.46 10.53
N LEU A 903 -14.41 35.17 9.98
CA LEU A 903 -13.86 34.94 8.66
C LEU A 903 -13.17 33.57 8.56
N GLU A 904 -12.38 33.17 9.56
CA GLU A 904 -11.77 31.83 9.63
C GLU A 904 -12.83 30.71 9.53
N LYS A 905 -14.06 30.98 10.00
CA LYS A 905 -15.16 30.01 9.99
C LYS A 905 -16.07 30.10 8.77
N LEU A 906 -16.03 31.16 7.96
CA LEU A 906 -16.93 31.38 6.82
C LEU A 906 -16.50 30.71 5.49
N ASP A 907 -15.47 29.86 5.51
CA ASP A 907 -14.91 29.13 4.35
C ASP A 907 -14.40 30.03 3.20
N PRO A 908 -13.09 30.35 3.19
CA PRO A 908 -12.47 31.15 2.14
C PRO A 908 -12.33 30.44 0.77
N GLU A 909 -12.63 29.15 0.64
CA GLU A 909 -12.45 28.41 -0.62
C GLU A 909 -13.61 28.58 -1.62
N HIS A 910 -14.76 29.14 -1.21
CA HIS A 910 -15.91 29.41 -2.08
C HIS A 910 -15.86 30.85 -2.65
N SER A 911 -15.34 30.95 -3.87
CA SER A 911 -14.45 32.02 -4.37
C SER A 911 -15.00 33.43 -4.65
N ASP A 912 -16.27 33.77 -4.41
CA ASP A 912 -16.80 35.12 -4.71
C ASP A 912 -17.61 35.77 -3.56
N ILE A 913 -18.10 34.99 -2.60
CA ILE A 913 -18.92 35.47 -1.48
C ILE A 913 -18.03 36.04 -0.36
N ASP A 914 -16.87 35.44 -0.17
CA ASP A 914 -15.91 35.80 0.89
C ASP A 914 -15.29 37.18 0.65
N LYS A 915 -14.86 37.50 -0.58
CA LYS A 915 -14.24 38.81 -0.88
C LYS A 915 -15.14 40.00 -0.55
N ASN A 916 -16.43 39.91 -0.87
CA ASN A 916 -17.39 40.99 -0.58
C ASN A 916 -17.70 41.09 0.93
N THR A 917 -17.72 39.96 1.62
CA THR A 917 -17.96 39.89 3.08
C THR A 917 -16.73 40.40 3.85
N GLN A 918 -15.54 39.92 3.48
CA GLN A 918 -14.27 40.37 4.01
C GLN A 918 -14.07 41.87 3.81
N THR A 919 -14.32 42.38 2.60
CA THR A 919 -14.22 43.83 2.33
C THR A 919 -15.13 44.64 3.25
N LYS A 920 -16.38 44.21 3.42
CA LYS A 920 -17.32 44.85 4.36
C LYS A 920 -16.83 44.78 5.81
N PHE A 921 -16.33 43.64 6.27
CA PHE A 921 -15.80 43.54 7.63
C PHE A 921 -14.54 44.41 7.84
N GLU A 922 -13.68 44.51 6.84
CA GLU A 922 -12.51 45.42 6.87
C GLU A 922 -12.94 46.89 6.92
N GLU A 923 -13.97 47.29 6.16
CA GLU A 923 -14.59 48.62 6.22
C GLU A 923 -15.14 48.91 7.62
N ILE A 924 -15.96 48.00 8.17
CA ILE A 924 -16.56 48.10 9.51
C ILE A 924 -15.47 48.25 10.60
N ILE A 925 -14.39 47.46 10.53
CA ILE A 925 -13.25 47.58 11.45
C ILE A 925 -12.59 48.96 11.36
N SER A 926 -12.36 49.42 10.13
CA SER A 926 -11.69 50.70 9.87
C SER A 926 -12.47 51.87 10.46
N GLU A 927 -13.80 51.88 10.28
CA GLU A 927 -14.70 52.88 10.84
C GLU A 927 -14.70 52.84 12.38
N PHE A 928 -14.85 51.65 12.97
CA PHE A 928 -14.83 51.48 14.43
C PHE A 928 -13.49 51.93 15.06
N LYS A 929 -12.36 51.53 14.45
CA LYS A 929 -11.02 51.95 14.87
C LYS A 929 -10.86 53.47 14.85
N THR A 930 -11.33 54.10 13.78
CA THR A 930 -11.21 55.56 13.61
C THR A 930 -11.91 56.29 14.74
N VAL A 931 -13.11 55.87 15.13
CA VAL A 931 -13.84 56.48 16.26
C VAL A 931 -13.13 56.22 17.59
N MET A 932 -12.67 54.99 17.84
CA MET A 932 -12.05 54.63 19.12
C MET A 932 -10.69 55.28 19.36
N LEU A 933 -9.92 55.57 18.30
CA LEU A 933 -8.63 56.26 18.39
C LEU A 933 -8.74 57.75 18.72
N LEU A 934 -9.92 58.36 18.55
CA LEU A 934 -10.16 59.78 18.79
C LEU A 934 -10.52 60.11 20.25
N ASN A 935 -10.37 59.16 21.19
CA ASN A 935 -10.82 59.27 22.59
C ASN A 935 -12.29 59.71 22.69
N PRO A 936 -13.23 58.89 22.16
CA PRO A 936 -14.63 59.26 22.07
C PRO A 936 -15.23 59.49 23.46
N THR A 937 -16.20 60.40 23.54
CA THR A 937 -17.09 60.53 24.70
C THR A 937 -17.82 59.20 24.97
N PRO A 938 -18.34 58.97 26.20
CA PRO A 938 -19.11 57.77 26.49
C PRO A 938 -20.27 57.55 25.51
N GLU A 939 -20.98 58.61 25.09
CA GLU A 939 -22.06 58.51 24.10
C GLU A 939 -21.55 58.15 22.69
N GLU A 940 -20.43 58.75 22.24
CA GLU A 940 -19.81 58.42 20.95
C GLU A 940 -19.27 56.98 20.94
N LYS A 941 -18.71 56.52 22.07
CA LYS A 941 -18.25 55.14 22.25
C LYS A 941 -19.41 54.16 22.17
N GLU A 942 -20.50 54.43 22.88
CA GLU A 942 -21.70 53.58 22.85
C GLU A 942 -22.33 53.53 21.45
N SER A 943 -22.41 54.69 20.76
CA SER A 943 -22.91 54.77 19.38
C SER A 943 -22.03 53.97 18.41
N ALA A 944 -20.70 54.06 18.52
CA ALA A 944 -19.77 53.32 17.68
C ALA A 944 -19.86 51.80 17.91
N ILE A 945 -20.00 51.38 19.18
CA ILE A 945 -20.22 49.96 19.51
C ILE A 945 -21.54 49.48 18.92
N MET A 946 -22.62 50.25 19.07
CA MET A 946 -23.93 49.87 18.54
C MET A 946 -23.95 49.79 17.01
N GLN A 947 -23.29 50.73 16.32
CA GLN A 947 -23.15 50.70 14.86
C GLN A 947 -22.35 49.46 14.43
N PHE A 948 -21.18 49.23 15.04
CA PHE A 948 -20.35 48.06 14.77
C PHE A 948 -21.13 46.76 14.94
N VAL A 949 -21.79 46.57 16.10
CA VAL A 949 -22.51 45.33 16.41
C VAL A 949 -23.64 45.10 15.42
N THR A 950 -24.35 46.15 15.00
CA THR A 950 -25.43 46.09 14.01
C THR A 950 -24.91 45.63 12.65
N GLU A 951 -23.85 46.28 12.17
CA GLU A 951 -23.27 45.98 10.86
C GLU A 951 -22.59 44.60 10.84
N TYR A 952 -21.87 44.26 11.91
CA TYR A 952 -21.28 42.94 12.11
C TYR A 952 -22.35 41.83 12.11
N CYS A 953 -23.40 41.96 12.93
CA CYS A 953 -24.47 40.96 12.98
C CYS A 953 -25.22 40.84 11.65
N THR A 954 -25.40 41.94 10.91
CA THR A 954 -26.01 41.95 9.57
C THR A 954 -25.12 41.25 8.55
N GLY A 955 -23.81 41.50 8.58
CA GLY A 955 -22.82 40.83 7.74
C GLY A 955 -22.84 39.32 7.97
N VAL A 956 -22.77 38.90 9.25
CA VAL A 956 -22.84 37.49 9.66
C VAL A 956 -24.12 36.82 9.16
N ALA A 957 -25.29 37.42 9.40
CA ALA A 957 -26.57 36.86 8.97
C ALA A 957 -26.67 36.71 7.44
N THR A 958 -26.14 37.69 6.69
CA THR A 958 -26.12 37.66 5.22
C THR A 958 -25.24 36.51 4.71
N SER A 959 -24.03 36.36 5.25
CA SER A 959 -23.10 35.31 4.84
C SER A 959 -23.64 33.90 5.13
N VAL A 960 -24.31 33.70 6.27
CA VAL A 960 -24.96 32.43 6.61
C VAL A 960 -26.04 32.06 5.60
N ASN A 961 -26.90 33.01 5.22
CA ASN A 961 -27.95 32.79 4.24
C ASN A 961 -27.39 32.46 2.84
N MET A 962 -26.29 33.11 2.45
CA MET A 962 -25.64 32.84 1.16
C MET A 962 -24.99 31.45 1.14
N LEU A 963 -24.32 31.04 2.23
CA LEU A 963 -23.74 29.71 2.37
C LEU A 963 -24.83 28.62 2.30
N GLY A 964 -25.92 28.76 3.06
CA GLY A 964 -27.02 27.77 3.02
C GLY A 964 -27.57 27.54 1.61
N ASN A 965 -27.69 28.59 0.81
CA ASN A 965 -28.18 28.51 -0.56
C ASN A 965 -27.18 27.89 -1.56
N SER A 966 -25.87 28.13 -1.41
CA SER A 966 -24.86 27.51 -2.29
C SER A 966 -24.78 26.00 -2.09
N TYR A 967 -24.85 25.54 -0.84
CA TYR A 967 -24.85 24.11 -0.52
C TYR A 967 -26.07 23.36 -1.07
N LEU A 968 -27.26 23.98 -1.02
CA LEU A 968 -28.48 23.40 -1.59
C LEU A 968 -28.39 23.23 -3.12
N LEU A 969 -27.80 24.20 -3.82
CA LEU A 969 -27.64 24.16 -5.28
C LEU A 969 -26.63 23.08 -5.71
N ASP A 970 -25.52 22.91 -4.99
CA ASP A 970 -24.55 21.85 -5.26
C ASP A 970 -25.11 20.45 -4.98
N GLU A 971 -25.91 20.27 -3.94
CA GLU A 971 -26.55 18.99 -3.64
C GLU A 971 -27.59 18.61 -4.70
N GLN A 972 -28.42 19.56 -5.16
CA GLN A 972 -29.38 19.34 -6.24
C GLN A 972 -28.69 19.04 -7.58
N ALA A 973 -27.58 19.72 -7.90
CA ALA A 973 -26.78 19.42 -9.09
C ALA A 973 -26.12 18.03 -9.03
N ASN A 974 -25.77 17.56 -7.82
CA ASN A 974 -25.13 16.27 -7.57
C ASN A 974 -26.10 15.09 -7.45
N ASN A 975 -27.38 15.35 -7.15
CA ASN A 975 -28.45 14.33 -7.14
C ASN A 975 -29.05 14.10 -8.54
N ALA A 976 -28.83 14.99 -9.50
CA ALA A 976 -29.41 14.93 -10.85
C ALA A 976 -28.59 14.16 -11.91
N LYS A 977 -27.54 13.40 -11.54
CA LYS A 977 -26.72 12.63 -12.50
C LYS A 977 -26.83 11.12 -12.25
N ALA A 978 -26.95 10.40 -13.38
CA ALA A 978 -27.15 8.96 -13.56
C ALA A 978 -26.66 8.07 -12.40
N GLU A 979 -27.46 7.04 -12.08
CA GLU A 979 -27.08 5.94 -11.19
C GLU A 979 -25.71 5.39 -11.60
N VAL A 980 -24.67 5.84 -10.91
CA VAL A 980 -23.33 5.29 -11.05
C VAL A 980 -23.40 3.90 -10.41
N PRO A 981 -22.94 2.84 -11.08
CA PRO A 981 -22.93 1.51 -10.47
C PRO A 981 -22.16 1.53 -9.15
N ASP A 982 -22.83 1.23 -8.04
CA ASP A 982 -22.25 1.29 -6.68
C ASP A 982 -21.24 0.17 -6.38
N SER A 983 -21.02 -0.75 -7.33
CA SER A 983 -20.14 -1.90 -7.13
C SER A 983 -19.29 -2.23 -8.36
N PHE A 984 -18.13 -2.84 -8.11
CA PHE A 984 -17.26 -3.36 -9.16
C PHE A 984 -17.94 -4.43 -10.04
N ALA A 985 -18.78 -5.29 -9.45
CA ALA A 985 -19.51 -6.29 -10.22
C ALA A 985 -20.57 -5.65 -11.13
N SER A 986 -21.23 -4.57 -10.69
CA SER A 986 -22.10 -3.77 -11.54
C SER A 986 -21.33 -3.13 -12.70
N VAL A 987 -20.06 -2.74 -12.51
CA VAL A 987 -19.17 -2.29 -13.59
C VAL A 987 -18.91 -3.41 -14.59
N ILE A 988 -18.59 -4.63 -14.15
CA ILE A 988 -18.42 -5.79 -15.03
C ILE A 988 -19.70 -6.03 -15.86
N MET A 989 -20.85 -6.11 -15.19
CA MET A 989 -22.14 -6.36 -15.85
C MET A 989 -22.46 -5.27 -16.87
N LYS A 990 -22.35 -4.00 -16.48
CA LYS A 990 -22.60 -2.88 -17.36
C LYS A 990 -21.64 -2.88 -18.55
N THR A 991 -20.37 -3.17 -18.33
CA THR A 991 -19.36 -3.24 -19.40
C THR A 991 -19.66 -4.37 -20.37
N PHE A 992 -20.08 -5.53 -19.86
CA PHE A 992 -20.49 -6.65 -20.70
C PHE A 992 -21.73 -6.30 -21.53
N PHE A 993 -22.77 -5.73 -20.92
CA PHE A 993 -24.02 -5.39 -21.62
C PHE A 993 -23.87 -4.26 -22.63
N ASP A 994 -23.11 -3.22 -22.29
CA ASP A 994 -22.83 -2.11 -23.20
C ASP A 994 -22.04 -2.59 -24.45
N ASN A 995 -21.42 -3.78 -24.40
CA ASN A 995 -20.57 -4.33 -25.46
C ASN A 995 -20.97 -5.76 -25.83
N VAL A 996 -22.25 -6.12 -25.69
CA VAL A 996 -22.73 -7.49 -25.92
C VAL A 996 -22.45 -7.98 -27.34
N ASP A 997 -22.43 -7.09 -28.34
CA ASP A 997 -22.14 -7.43 -29.73
C ASP A 997 -20.67 -7.86 -29.90
N VAL A 998 -19.72 -7.17 -29.28
CA VAL A 998 -18.31 -7.54 -29.29
C VAL A 998 -18.08 -8.83 -28.54
N ALA A 999 -18.68 -8.96 -27.36
CA ALA A 999 -18.61 -10.21 -26.59
C ALA A 999 -19.19 -11.36 -27.43
N SER A 1000 -20.30 -11.13 -28.12
CA SER A 1000 -20.92 -12.12 -29.01
C SER A 1000 -20.06 -12.42 -30.22
N GLU A 1001 -19.39 -11.46 -30.84
CA GLU A 1001 -18.46 -11.70 -31.95
C GLU A 1001 -17.24 -12.52 -31.50
N LEU A 1002 -16.63 -12.15 -30.38
CA LEU A 1002 -15.51 -12.88 -29.79
C LEU A 1002 -15.89 -14.34 -29.52
N ILE A 1003 -17.09 -14.51 -28.97
CA ILE A 1003 -17.65 -15.81 -28.61
C ILE A 1003 -18.12 -16.56 -29.85
N ASN A 1004 -18.72 -15.94 -30.87
CA ASN A 1004 -19.19 -16.61 -32.08
C ASN A 1004 -18.02 -17.04 -32.98
N ASN A 1005 -16.99 -16.21 -33.08
CA ASN A 1005 -15.76 -16.54 -33.81
C ASN A 1005 -15.00 -17.71 -33.16
N THR A 1006 -15.20 -17.92 -31.86
CA THR A 1006 -14.57 -19.01 -31.11
C THR A 1006 -15.53 -20.20 -30.86
N PHE A 1007 -16.85 -19.97 -30.80
CA PHE A 1007 -17.88 -20.83 -30.20
C PHE A 1007 -19.24 -20.73 -30.93
N ALA A 1008 -19.25 -21.03 -32.22
CA ALA A 1008 -20.39 -20.82 -33.13
C ALA A 1008 -21.78 -21.34 -32.66
N GLU A 1009 -21.87 -22.36 -31.80
CA GLU A 1009 -23.15 -22.89 -31.28
C GLU A 1009 -23.62 -22.23 -29.96
N ASP A 1010 -22.70 -21.63 -29.19
CA ASP A 1010 -22.93 -21.19 -27.81
C ASP A 1010 -23.31 -19.69 -27.69
N GLY A 1011 -22.89 -18.86 -28.65
CA GLY A 1011 -22.94 -17.39 -28.50
C GLY A 1011 -24.33 -16.76 -28.58
N LEU A 1012 -25.25 -17.32 -29.37
CA LEU A 1012 -26.63 -16.80 -29.47
C LEU A 1012 -27.44 -17.08 -28.18
N SER A 1013 -27.29 -18.28 -27.61
CA SER A 1013 -27.92 -18.65 -26.33
C SER A 1013 -27.43 -17.74 -25.19
N LEU A 1014 -26.16 -17.35 -25.26
CA LEU A 1014 -25.54 -16.50 -24.28
C LEU A 1014 -26.07 -15.06 -24.31
N ALA A 1015 -26.09 -14.42 -25.49
CA ALA A 1015 -26.60 -13.07 -25.65
C ALA A 1015 -28.05 -12.95 -25.14
N ASN A 1016 -28.88 -13.96 -25.43
CA ASN A 1016 -30.25 -14.04 -24.95
C ASN A 1016 -30.35 -14.23 -23.43
N SER A 1017 -29.54 -15.13 -22.85
CA SER A 1017 -29.53 -15.36 -21.40
C SER A 1017 -29.09 -14.12 -20.63
N ALA A 1018 -28.07 -13.42 -21.14
CA ALA A 1018 -27.60 -12.19 -20.50
C ALA A 1018 -28.67 -11.09 -20.58
N ARG A 1019 -29.35 -10.96 -21.73
CA ARG A 1019 -30.41 -9.96 -21.94
C ARG A 1019 -31.60 -10.14 -21.00
N GLU A 1020 -32.07 -11.37 -20.78
CA GLU A 1020 -33.18 -11.63 -19.86
C GLU A 1020 -32.80 -11.30 -18.41
N ILE A 1021 -31.55 -11.60 -17.99
CA ILE A 1021 -31.14 -11.30 -16.61
C ILE A 1021 -30.92 -9.80 -16.38
N ALA A 1022 -30.40 -9.07 -17.37
CA ALA A 1022 -30.32 -7.61 -17.32
C ALA A 1022 -31.69 -6.97 -17.06
N LYS A 1023 -32.72 -7.51 -17.72
CA LYS A 1023 -34.09 -7.04 -17.64
C LYS A 1023 -34.74 -7.35 -16.28
N ASP A 1024 -34.51 -8.55 -15.74
CA ASP A 1024 -35.16 -8.99 -14.50
C ASP A 1024 -34.50 -8.41 -13.25
N GLU A 1025 -33.18 -8.24 -13.21
CA GLU A 1025 -32.46 -7.88 -11.98
C GLU A 1025 -32.06 -6.40 -11.87
N LEU A 1026 -31.75 -5.74 -12.98
CA LEU A 1026 -31.30 -4.34 -12.92
C LEU A 1026 -32.48 -3.36 -12.85
N GLY A 1027 -33.74 -3.81 -13.00
CA GLY A 1027 -34.92 -2.93 -13.05
C GLY A 1027 -34.84 -1.88 -14.17
N LEU A 1028 -33.91 -2.07 -15.10
CA LEU A 1028 -33.52 -1.08 -16.09
C LEU A 1028 -34.54 -1.11 -17.24
N GLY A 1029 -35.50 -0.19 -17.20
CA GLY A 1029 -36.19 0.35 -18.38
C GLY A 1029 -35.25 1.10 -19.35
N PHE A 1030 -33.97 0.75 -19.38
CA PHE A 1030 -32.87 1.50 -19.99
C PHE A 1030 -32.59 1.11 -21.45
N PHE A 1031 -33.38 0.21 -22.03
CA PHE A 1031 -33.47 0.05 -23.49
C PHE A 1031 -34.41 1.11 -24.12
N GLY A 1032 -34.37 2.34 -23.60
CA GLY A 1032 -35.14 3.50 -24.09
C GLY A 1032 -34.50 4.23 -25.27
N SER A 1033 -33.30 3.85 -25.69
CA SER A 1033 -32.79 4.16 -27.02
C SER A 1033 -32.49 2.84 -27.71
N MET A 1034 -33.19 2.59 -28.81
CA MET A 1034 -32.89 1.50 -29.74
C MET A 1034 -31.37 1.37 -29.90
N LEU A 1035 -30.86 0.15 -29.71
CA LEU A 1035 -29.66 -0.27 -30.47
C LEU A 1035 -29.86 0.22 -31.91
N PRO A 1036 -28.88 0.89 -32.53
CA PRO A 1036 -28.93 1.06 -33.98
C PRO A 1036 -29.00 -0.35 -34.56
N SER A 1037 -30.19 -0.71 -35.02
CA SER A 1037 -30.53 -2.02 -35.56
C SER A 1037 -29.77 -2.22 -36.87
N ASN A 1038 -28.50 -2.61 -36.79
CA ASN A 1038 -27.69 -2.96 -37.95
C ASN A 1038 -27.13 -4.38 -37.89
N VAL A 1039 -27.62 -5.24 -36.99
CA VAL A 1039 -27.49 -6.70 -37.15
C VAL A 1039 -28.78 -7.38 -36.71
N LEU A 1040 -29.61 -7.76 -37.68
CA LEU A 1040 -30.76 -8.65 -37.50
C LEU A 1040 -30.66 -9.68 -38.62
N ASN A 1041 -30.22 -10.89 -38.30
CA ASN A 1041 -30.26 -11.96 -39.29
C ASN A 1041 -31.59 -12.70 -39.18
N ALA A 1042 -32.60 -12.10 -39.80
CA ALA A 1042 -33.84 -12.77 -40.15
C ALA A 1042 -33.71 -13.44 -41.53
N ILE A 1043 -33.96 -14.74 -41.60
CA ILE A 1043 -34.15 -15.49 -42.84
C ILE A 1043 -35.63 -15.86 -42.98
N VAL A 1044 -36.29 -15.33 -44.01
CA VAL A 1044 -37.65 -15.77 -44.38
C VAL A 1044 -37.58 -17.21 -44.88
N ASN A 1045 -38.23 -18.12 -44.17
CA ASN A 1045 -38.21 -19.54 -44.46
C ASN A 1045 -39.16 -19.91 -45.60
N ASP A 1046 -40.37 -19.33 -45.66
CA ASP A 1046 -41.32 -19.55 -46.76
C ASP A 1046 -42.45 -18.47 -46.83
N THR A 1047 -43.17 -18.41 -47.96
CA THR A 1047 -44.29 -17.46 -48.18
C THR A 1047 -45.54 -18.15 -48.71
N HIS A 1048 -46.68 -18.00 -48.03
CA HIS A 1048 -47.95 -18.62 -48.43
C HIS A 1048 -49.01 -17.58 -48.77
N ASN A 1049 -49.61 -17.71 -49.96
CA ASN A 1049 -50.78 -16.91 -50.36
C ASN A 1049 -52.04 -17.57 -49.80
N MET A 1050 -52.74 -16.88 -48.92
CA MET A 1050 -53.84 -17.47 -48.14
C MET A 1050 -55.21 -17.38 -48.82
N GLY A 1051 -55.29 -16.80 -50.03
CA GLY A 1051 -56.48 -16.84 -50.88
C GLY A 1051 -57.76 -16.33 -50.21
N GLY A 1052 -58.02 -15.02 -50.32
CA GLY A 1052 -59.28 -14.41 -49.89
C GLY A 1052 -59.28 -12.91 -50.03
N ASP A 1053 -58.27 -12.22 -49.49
CA ASP A 1053 -58.25 -10.74 -49.43
C ASP A 1053 -56.84 -10.16 -49.64
N ASN A 1054 -56.09 -10.59 -50.66
CA ASN A 1054 -54.68 -10.19 -50.89
C ASN A 1054 -53.75 -10.36 -49.68
N SER A 1055 -54.10 -11.23 -48.73
CA SER A 1055 -53.34 -11.48 -47.50
C SER A 1055 -52.34 -12.62 -47.69
N TYR A 1056 -51.09 -12.35 -47.32
CA TYR A 1056 -49.99 -13.32 -47.32
C TYR A 1056 -49.60 -13.67 -45.89
N GLN A 1057 -49.25 -14.93 -45.67
CA GLN A 1057 -48.59 -15.39 -44.46
C GLN A 1057 -47.10 -15.56 -44.75
N LEU A 1058 -46.28 -14.88 -43.97
CA LEU A 1058 -44.82 -14.97 -44.04
C LEU A 1058 -44.32 -15.81 -42.87
N ASP A 1059 -43.54 -16.85 -43.16
CA ASP A 1059 -42.80 -17.59 -42.16
C ASP A 1059 -41.39 -17.02 -42.07
N ILE A 1060 -41.10 -16.32 -40.97
CA ILE A 1060 -39.82 -15.65 -40.77
C ILE A 1060 -39.04 -16.39 -39.68
N GLY A 1061 -37.89 -16.95 -40.03
CA GLY A 1061 -36.85 -17.27 -39.05
C GLY A 1061 -36.11 -15.99 -38.71
N ILE A 1062 -36.08 -15.60 -37.44
CA ILE A 1062 -35.32 -14.43 -36.94
C ILE A 1062 -34.34 -14.89 -35.89
#